data_AF-A0A660QZK3-F1
#
_entry.id   AF-A0A660QZK3-F1
#
_cell.length_a   1.000
_cell.length_b   1.000
_cell.length_c   1.000
_cell.angle_alpha   90.00
_cell.angle_beta   90.00
_cell.angle_gamma   90.00
#
_symmetry.space_group_name_H-M   'P 1'
#
loop_
_entity.id
_entity.type
_entity.pdbx_description
1 polymer ?
#
loop_
_entity_poly.entity_id
_entity_poly.type
_entity_poly.pdbx_seq_one_letter_code
_entity_poly.pdbx_strand_id
1 'polypeptide(L)'
;MKRPLSICFLILFFAVSVQAAYIGQDFWTGAANADYHNAANWSLGVVAANGGGSEYDLFLDIAGSGPVVTADTQVNVAHFGGATWSSPPGGPANINFTINSGNFSTIWWFVVGEQFGSSGTINMNGGSLTVGTDLMIGAHQGGSGILNMNGGVINTYNLFYAFDGGGDLSQQFGHINLSGGIINITGSLVTNDRGWIDITGNGQLNIAGDWVESIRTNQVAWGHIRAHGGFGKVVANYNSTSGMTEITAADASLFSNPLATPPTGADPFVLEYEGVYYLYCTAENHLTDTGIPVYTSTNLVDWTGPAGAGPSGLALHKDDVWGDKWFWGGDVIEKDGMFYMYATANEHLIAAVSDSPLGPFTQAVQQPMHGINEIDASVFSDDDGKHYIYFVRFDAGNVEYVAELSDDMLSMKEETITFCLRAQWGTWERGPNEPQASVLEGAYAVKHNGLYYLIYTANHFMSIDYSMGYATSTSPFGPWTRYSGNPILQTTASVHGPGNGMVVHSPDGSEMFLCYHVHYDLNNVWPRRVALDRIWFESDPLGGPDILVLNGPTVEPQPYPSDVPPIGSVALEWLLGTGDLALTWNTGAGYVYALQNKTNLVDGLWEDDTTGIWGTGGDVTVTTTVDQAQSLFYRIILE
;
A
#
# COMPACT_ATOMS: atom_id res chain seq x y z
N MET A 1 8.71 -19.60 -31.94
CA MET A 1 8.83 -18.18 -31.55
C MET A 1 10.25 -17.71 -31.80
N LYS A 2 10.42 -16.67 -32.63
CA LYS A 2 11.71 -16.03 -32.91
C LYS A 2 12.08 -15.17 -31.70
N ARG A 3 13.23 -15.44 -31.08
CA ARG A 3 13.75 -14.62 -29.98
C ARG A 3 14.07 -13.21 -30.53
N PRO A 4 13.64 -12.12 -29.89
CA PRO A 4 14.07 -10.79 -30.30
C PRO A 4 15.56 -10.65 -29.96
N LEU A 5 16.33 -10.22 -30.95
CA LEU A 5 17.72 -9.83 -30.77
C LEU A 5 17.71 -8.46 -30.06
N SER A 6 18.08 -8.42 -28.78
CA SER A 6 18.32 -7.14 -28.09
C SER A 6 19.69 -6.62 -28.54
N ILE A 7 19.69 -5.55 -29.32
CA ILE A 7 20.90 -4.79 -29.65
C ILE A 7 21.04 -3.71 -28.59
N CYS A 8 21.90 -3.94 -27.59
CA CYS A 8 22.31 -2.89 -26.66
C CYS A 8 23.24 -1.91 -27.37
N PHE A 9 22.80 -0.68 -27.57
CA PHE A 9 23.69 0.42 -27.92
C PHE A 9 24.35 0.93 -26.64
N LEU A 10 25.63 0.59 -26.45
CA LEU A 10 26.46 1.23 -25.43
C LEU A 10 26.89 2.60 -25.96
N ILE A 11 26.16 3.65 -25.61
CA ILE A 11 26.61 5.03 -25.84
C ILE A 11 27.60 5.37 -24.72
N LEU A 12 28.89 5.19 -24.98
CA LEU A 12 29.95 5.71 -24.12
C LEU A 12 29.95 7.26 -24.22
N PHE A 13 29.39 7.92 -23.22
CA PHE A 13 29.69 9.32 -22.97
C PHE A 13 31.12 9.42 -22.43
N PHE A 14 32.06 9.84 -23.27
CA PHE A 14 33.32 10.40 -22.78
C PHE A 14 33.04 11.80 -22.25
N ALA A 15 32.76 11.92 -20.96
CA ALA A 15 32.91 13.18 -20.25
C ALA A 15 34.41 13.50 -20.21
N VAL A 16 34.87 14.37 -21.11
CA VAL A 16 36.17 15.01 -20.95
C VAL A 16 35.98 16.05 -19.86
N SER A 17 36.25 15.68 -18.60
CA SER A 17 36.38 16.65 -17.53
C SER A 17 37.66 17.46 -17.79
N VAL A 18 37.48 18.71 -18.20
CA VAL A 18 38.55 19.68 -18.05
C VAL A 18 38.67 19.90 -16.56
N GLN A 19 39.77 19.45 -15.98
CA GLN A 19 40.13 19.69 -14.59
C GLN A 19 40.42 21.19 -14.43
N ALA A 20 39.37 21.99 -14.26
CA ALA A 20 39.52 23.32 -13.69
C ALA A 20 39.97 23.10 -12.25
N ALA A 21 41.12 23.68 -11.88
CA ALA A 21 41.49 23.78 -10.48
C ALA A 21 40.40 24.64 -9.81
N TYR A 22 39.61 24.07 -8.90
CA TYR A 22 38.60 24.80 -8.13
C TYR A 22 39.32 25.81 -7.22
N ILE A 23 39.54 27.04 -7.70
CA ILE A 23 40.17 28.12 -6.93
C ILE A 23 39.04 28.92 -6.26
N GLY A 24 38.63 28.48 -5.06
CA GLY A 24 37.72 29.21 -4.17
C GLY A 24 36.50 28.39 -3.74
N GLN A 25 36.65 27.54 -2.72
CA GLN A 25 35.52 26.89 -2.04
C GLN A 25 35.06 27.75 -0.86
N ASP A 26 33.78 28.12 -0.82
CA ASP A 26 33.16 28.81 0.32
C ASP A 26 32.16 27.88 0.99
N PHE A 27 32.28 27.70 2.30
CA PHE A 27 31.46 26.78 3.10
C PHE A 27 30.39 27.53 3.89
N TRP A 28 29.20 26.93 3.98
CA TRP A 28 28.11 27.46 4.80
C TRP A 28 28.44 27.36 6.29
N THR A 29 28.38 28.48 7.00
CA THR A 29 28.62 28.57 8.46
C THR A 29 27.39 29.07 9.22
N GLY A 30 26.31 29.42 8.50
CA GLY A 30 25.07 29.91 9.08
C GLY A 30 24.29 28.84 9.84
N ALA A 31 23.39 29.29 10.74
CA ALA A 31 22.43 28.41 11.39
C ALA A 31 21.46 27.77 10.37
N ALA A 32 20.81 26.67 10.75
CA ALA A 32 19.75 26.07 9.95
C ALA A 32 18.68 27.12 9.62
N ASN A 33 18.25 27.14 8.35
CA ASN A 33 17.25 28.07 7.82
C ASN A 33 17.67 29.55 7.76
N ALA A 34 18.96 29.87 7.92
CA ALA A 34 19.42 31.25 7.74
C ALA A 34 19.39 31.67 6.26
N ASP A 35 19.21 32.98 6.04
CA ASP A 35 19.11 33.57 4.71
C ASP A 35 20.41 33.36 3.92
N TYR A 36 20.28 32.76 2.73
CA TYR A 36 21.37 32.55 1.76
C TYR A 36 22.13 33.85 1.46
N HIS A 37 21.41 34.97 1.36
CA HIS A 37 21.96 36.26 0.92
C HIS A 37 22.77 37.00 1.98
N ASN A 38 22.82 36.47 3.20
CA ASN A 38 23.64 37.06 4.25
C ASN A 38 25.07 36.52 4.18
N ALA A 39 25.99 37.38 3.72
CA ALA A 39 27.43 37.13 3.68
C ALA A 39 28.04 36.64 5.00
N ALA A 40 27.47 36.99 6.15
CA ALA A 40 27.96 36.50 7.45
C ALA A 40 27.75 34.98 7.65
N ASN A 41 26.93 34.34 6.83
CA ASN A 41 26.67 32.90 6.88
C ASN A 41 27.65 32.08 6.04
N TRP A 42 28.69 32.72 5.47
CA TRP A 42 29.66 32.09 4.57
C TRP A 42 31.09 32.23 5.12
N SER A 43 31.89 31.17 5.01
CA SER A 43 33.25 31.10 5.55
C SER A 43 34.21 32.14 4.98
N LEU A 44 34.01 32.57 3.74
CA LEU A 44 34.78 33.63 3.09
C LEU A 44 34.06 34.98 3.08
N GLY A 45 32.83 35.05 3.63
CA GLY A 45 32.08 36.29 3.76
C GLY A 45 31.56 36.84 2.43
N VAL A 46 31.43 36.02 1.39
CA VAL A 46 31.03 36.44 0.04
C VAL A 46 29.73 35.75 -0.37
N VAL A 47 28.76 36.53 -0.84
CA VAL A 47 27.61 36.02 -1.61
C VAL A 47 27.64 36.74 -2.96
N ALA A 48 28.23 36.10 -3.97
CA ALA A 48 28.29 36.69 -5.31
C ALA A 48 27.21 36.08 -6.19
N ALA A 49 26.05 36.75 -6.28
CA ALA A 49 25.08 36.54 -7.35
C ALA A 49 25.14 37.71 -8.36
N ASN A 50 25.09 37.36 -9.64
CA ASN A 50 25.06 38.23 -10.84
C ASN A 50 26.31 39.05 -11.18
N GLY A 51 27.12 38.48 -12.08
CA GLY A 51 28.09 39.23 -12.89
C GLY A 51 28.86 38.30 -13.82
N GLY A 52 28.43 38.21 -15.08
CA GLY A 52 29.03 37.33 -16.08
C GLY A 52 30.56 37.37 -16.09
N GLY A 53 31.17 36.21 -15.82
CA GLY A 53 32.61 35.98 -16.01
C GLY A 53 33.44 35.91 -14.72
N SER A 54 33.11 35.05 -13.76
CA SER A 54 34.08 34.27 -12.95
C SER A 54 33.36 33.17 -12.17
N GLU A 55 34.02 32.02 -12.01
CA GLU A 55 33.55 30.76 -11.43
C GLU A 55 33.03 30.92 -9.99
N TYR A 56 31.74 30.67 -9.73
CA TYR A 56 31.27 30.39 -8.37
C TYR A 56 30.35 29.17 -8.37
N ASP A 57 30.91 28.09 -7.83
CA ASP A 57 30.27 26.81 -7.59
C ASP A 57 29.80 26.79 -6.13
N LEU A 58 28.53 26.49 -5.90
CA LEU A 58 27.97 26.41 -4.56
C LEU A 58 28.26 25.02 -3.99
N PHE A 59 29.10 24.93 -2.95
CA PHE A 59 29.40 23.67 -2.25
C PHE A 59 28.87 23.69 -0.82
N LEU A 60 28.06 22.68 -0.45
CA LEU A 60 27.64 22.44 0.94
C LEU A 60 28.16 21.07 1.38
N ASP A 61 29.07 21.07 2.36
CA ASP A 61 29.76 19.87 2.89
C ASP A 61 29.71 19.83 4.43
N ILE A 62 28.64 20.39 5.02
CA ILE A 62 28.45 20.44 6.48
C ILE A 62 27.09 19.83 6.84
N ALA A 63 27.13 18.86 7.74
CA ALA A 63 25.96 18.12 8.18
C ALA A 63 24.94 19.00 8.94
N GLY A 64 23.65 18.80 8.70
CA GLY A 64 22.56 19.25 9.58
C GLY A 64 22.09 20.70 9.44
N SER A 65 22.67 21.52 8.54
CA SER A 65 22.16 22.87 8.29
C SER A 65 22.52 23.38 6.90
N GLY A 66 21.54 23.90 6.18
CA GLY A 66 21.79 24.65 4.95
C GLY A 66 20.78 25.78 4.71
N PRO A 67 20.95 26.51 3.60
CA PRO A 67 20.38 27.84 3.42
C PRO A 67 18.90 27.80 3.01
N VAL A 68 18.22 28.93 3.26
CA VAL A 68 16.89 29.22 2.71
C VAL A 68 17.01 30.31 1.64
N VAL A 69 16.38 30.08 0.49
CA VAL A 69 16.27 31.05 -0.61
C VAL A 69 14.90 31.74 -0.55
N THR A 70 14.92 33.05 -0.30
CA THR A 70 13.72 33.93 -0.30
C THR A 70 13.79 35.06 -1.33
N ALA A 71 14.87 35.15 -2.11
CA ALA A 71 15.07 36.12 -3.18
C ALA A 71 15.86 35.49 -4.33
N ASP A 72 15.78 36.08 -5.52
CA ASP A 72 16.34 35.52 -6.75
C ASP A 72 17.87 35.34 -6.69
N THR A 73 18.33 34.16 -7.09
CA THR A 73 19.73 33.72 -7.04
C THR A 73 20.11 32.97 -8.32
N GLN A 74 21.30 33.23 -8.85
CA GLN A 74 21.90 32.45 -9.94
C GLN A 74 23.33 32.07 -9.60
N VAL A 75 23.70 30.80 -9.81
CA VAL A 75 25.05 30.24 -9.65
C VAL A 75 25.45 29.40 -10.87
N ASN A 76 26.72 29.00 -11.00
CA ASN A 76 27.13 28.13 -12.11
C ASN A 76 26.67 26.68 -11.90
N VAL A 77 27.03 26.12 -10.75
CA VAL A 77 26.63 24.78 -10.29
C VAL A 77 26.26 24.84 -8.82
N ALA A 78 25.45 23.88 -8.37
CA ALA A 78 25.21 23.63 -6.96
C ALA A 78 25.51 22.17 -6.66
N HIS A 79 26.34 21.92 -5.65
CA HIS A 79 26.84 20.61 -5.28
C HIS A 79 26.76 20.40 -3.77
N PHE A 80 25.84 19.54 -3.35
CA PHE A 80 25.67 19.16 -1.94
C PHE A 80 26.06 17.68 -1.75
N GLY A 81 27.20 17.44 -1.10
CA GLY A 81 27.83 16.13 -1.07
C GLY A 81 29.35 16.26 -1.05
N GLY A 82 30.06 15.14 -1.13
CA GLY A 82 31.52 15.11 -0.98
C GLY A 82 32.24 16.02 -1.98
N ALA A 83 32.71 17.19 -1.51
CA ALA A 83 33.21 18.27 -2.37
C ALA A 83 34.53 17.94 -3.12
N THR A 84 35.11 16.76 -2.92
CA THR A 84 36.28 16.29 -3.65
C THR A 84 36.15 14.82 -4.03
N TRP A 85 36.54 14.46 -5.26
CA TRP A 85 36.70 13.08 -5.75
C TRP A 85 37.70 12.22 -4.94
N SER A 86 38.23 12.75 -3.84
CA SER A 86 39.28 12.19 -3.01
C SER A 86 38.91 12.07 -1.52
N SER A 87 37.67 12.39 -1.14
CA SER A 87 37.21 12.29 0.25
C SER A 87 37.12 10.81 0.71
N PRO A 88 37.49 10.47 1.96
CA PRO A 88 37.33 9.13 2.48
C PRO A 88 35.83 8.75 2.61
N PRO A 89 35.48 7.44 2.67
CA PRO A 89 34.10 6.98 2.85
C PRO A 89 33.44 7.60 4.10
N GLY A 90 32.17 8.02 3.99
CA GLY A 90 31.40 8.62 5.08
C GLY A 90 31.18 10.13 4.95
N GLY A 91 30.82 10.58 3.74
CA GLY A 91 30.56 12.00 3.43
C GLY A 91 29.48 12.67 4.29
N PRO A 92 29.28 13.99 4.14
CA PRO A 92 28.34 14.76 4.95
C PRO A 92 26.91 14.22 4.81
N ALA A 93 26.22 14.07 5.94
CA ALA A 93 24.84 13.59 5.98
C ALA A 93 23.86 14.72 6.34
N ASN A 94 22.64 14.63 5.82
CA ASN A 94 21.52 15.52 6.12
C ASN A 94 21.76 17.00 5.75
N ILE A 95 22.38 17.25 4.59
CA ILE A 95 22.49 18.62 4.05
C ILE A 95 21.09 19.07 3.58
N ASN A 96 20.57 20.18 4.11
CA ASN A 96 19.22 20.67 3.78
C ASN A 96 19.27 21.97 2.99
N PHE A 97 18.52 22.06 1.89
CA PHE A 97 18.38 23.28 1.10
C PHE A 97 16.92 23.60 0.84
N THR A 98 16.49 24.82 1.15
CA THR A 98 15.07 25.17 1.11
C THR A 98 14.79 26.35 0.19
N ILE A 99 13.79 26.22 -0.69
CA ILE A 99 13.25 27.31 -1.52
C ILE A 99 11.80 27.57 -1.08
N ASN A 100 11.53 28.78 -0.57
CA ASN A 100 10.19 29.15 -0.11
C ASN A 100 9.43 30.03 -1.12
N SER A 101 10.08 31.02 -1.73
CA SER A 101 9.35 32.02 -2.55
C SER A 101 10.18 32.82 -3.58
N GLY A 102 11.43 32.43 -3.87
CA GLY A 102 12.30 33.09 -4.87
C GLY A 102 12.68 32.18 -6.05
N ASN A 103 13.39 32.72 -7.04
CA ASN A 103 13.91 31.96 -8.18
C ASN A 103 15.39 31.59 -7.95
N PHE A 104 15.71 30.30 -7.81
CA PHE A 104 17.08 29.81 -7.81
C PHE A 104 17.41 29.24 -9.18
N SER A 105 18.58 29.56 -9.75
CA SER A 105 18.99 28.98 -11.03
C SER A 105 20.47 28.57 -11.05
N THR A 106 20.75 27.47 -11.75
CA THR A 106 22.10 27.03 -12.07
C THR A 106 22.32 27.09 -13.58
N ILE A 107 23.54 27.42 -14.02
CA ILE A 107 23.89 27.40 -15.45
C ILE A 107 24.07 25.96 -15.95
N TRP A 108 24.65 25.08 -15.13
CA TRP A 108 24.87 23.68 -15.47
C TRP A 108 24.05 22.76 -14.57
N TRP A 109 24.67 21.99 -13.68
CA TRP A 109 24.01 20.98 -12.86
C TRP A 109 23.70 21.47 -11.45
N PHE A 110 22.74 20.80 -10.83
CA PHE A 110 22.45 20.84 -9.40
C PHE A 110 22.43 19.41 -8.90
N VAL A 111 23.28 19.08 -7.92
CA VAL A 111 23.30 17.76 -7.30
C VAL A 111 23.11 17.83 -5.79
N VAL A 112 22.30 16.91 -5.27
CA VAL A 112 22.13 16.68 -3.83
C VAL A 112 22.37 15.22 -3.49
N GLY A 113 23.18 14.98 -2.45
CA GLY A 113 23.56 13.63 -2.05
C GLY A 113 24.53 12.99 -3.04
N GLU A 114 25.65 13.67 -3.34
CA GLU A 114 26.68 13.14 -4.24
C GLU A 114 27.79 12.38 -3.50
N GLN A 115 28.09 11.15 -3.95
CA GLN A 115 29.29 10.35 -3.61
C GLN A 115 29.48 9.96 -2.13
N PHE A 116 30.23 8.88 -1.92
CA PHE A 116 30.80 8.42 -0.63
C PHE A 116 29.81 8.30 0.56
N GLY A 117 28.54 7.96 0.29
CA GLY A 117 27.50 7.86 1.31
C GLY A 117 26.96 9.21 1.82
N SER A 118 27.25 10.31 1.13
CA SER A 118 26.72 11.64 1.47
C SER A 118 25.20 11.65 1.31
N SER A 119 24.50 12.39 2.17
CA SER A 119 23.05 12.54 2.07
C SER A 119 22.58 13.99 2.12
N GLY A 120 21.55 14.30 1.34
CA GLY A 120 20.97 15.64 1.33
C GLY A 120 19.48 15.68 0.96
N THR A 121 18.86 16.82 1.25
CA THR A 121 17.44 17.08 1.03
C THR A 121 17.24 18.47 0.44
N ILE A 122 16.48 18.54 -0.64
CA ILE A 122 15.92 19.80 -1.17
C ILE A 122 14.47 19.88 -0.72
N ASN A 123 14.06 21.01 -0.14
CA ASN A 123 12.67 21.29 0.22
C ASN A 123 12.17 22.48 -0.61
N MET A 124 11.16 22.26 -1.44
CA MET A 124 10.49 23.32 -2.20
C MET A 124 9.06 23.49 -1.70
N ASN A 125 8.80 24.65 -1.11
CA ASN A 125 7.45 25.04 -0.66
C ASN A 125 6.80 26.05 -1.63
N GLY A 126 7.57 26.58 -2.59
CA GLY A 126 7.16 27.59 -3.56
C GLY A 126 8.35 28.05 -4.41
N GLY A 127 8.20 29.17 -5.12
CA GLY A 127 9.27 29.73 -5.97
C GLY A 127 9.60 28.87 -7.20
N SER A 128 10.80 29.05 -7.74
CA SER A 128 11.28 28.22 -8.86
C SER A 128 12.73 27.79 -8.72
N LEU A 129 13.05 26.62 -9.29
CA LEU A 129 14.40 26.12 -9.48
C LEU A 129 14.63 25.85 -10.97
N THR A 130 15.53 26.56 -11.62
CA THR A 130 15.91 26.31 -13.03
C THR A 130 17.32 25.75 -13.10
N VAL A 131 17.48 24.53 -13.62
CA VAL A 131 18.76 23.84 -13.79
C VAL A 131 19.08 23.74 -15.28
N GLY A 132 20.21 24.29 -15.71
CA GLY A 132 20.55 24.38 -17.12
C GLY A 132 20.85 23.03 -17.79
N THR A 133 21.39 22.06 -17.03
CA THR A 133 21.60 20.69 -17.51
C THR A 133 20.95 19.66 -16.59
N ASP A 134 21.64 19.21 -15.55
CA ASP A 134 21.32 17.97 -14.85
C ASP A 134 20.91 18.28 -13.41
N LEU A 135 19.66 17.97 -13.07
CA LEU A 135 19.23 17.88 -11.68
C LEU A 135 19.46 16.45 -11.23
N MET A 136 20.26 16.26 -10.18
CA MET A 136 20.67 14.95 -9.68
C MET A 136 20.28 14.78 -8.21
N ILE A 137 19.46 13.78 -7.90
CA ILE A 137 18.97 13.45 -6.56
C ILE A 137 19.53 12.08 -6.13
N GLY A 138 20.56 12.08 -5.28
CA GLY A 138 21.21 10.86 -4.83
C GLY A 138 22.02 10.21 -5.94
N ALA A 139 23.21 10.74 -6.22
CA ALA A 139 23.99 10.35 -7.40
C ALA A 139 25.41 9.92 -7.03
N HIS A 140 25.93 8.95 -7.78
CA HIS A 140 27.30 8.44 -7.74
C HIS A 140 27.75 7.82 -6.40
N GLN A 141 28.53 6.73 -6.47
CA GLN A 141 29.29 6.14 -5.34
C GLN A 141 28.56 6.08 -3.98
N GLY A 142 27.29 5.65 -3.95
CA GLY A 142 26.55 5.45 -2.71
C GLY A 142 25.85 6.70 -2.14
N GLY A 143 25.86 7.84 -2.83
CA GLY A 143 25.19 9.06 -2.37
C GLY A 143 23.66 8.96 -2.36
N SER A 144 23.00 9.64 -1.42
CA SER A 144 21.54 9.56 -1.22
C SER A 144 20.87 10.94 -1.23
N GLY A 145 19.77 11.09 -1.96
CA GLY A 145 19.10 12.37 -2.13
C GLY A 145 17.59 12.28 -1.89
N ILE A 146 17.03 13.34 -1.31
CA ILE A 146 15.59 13.54 -1.18
C ILE A 146 15.23 14.90 -1.79
N LEU A 147 14.17 14.94 -2.58
CA LEU A 147 13.51 16.18 -3.00
C LEU A 147 12.08 16.17 -2.50
N ASN A 148 11.73 17.09 -1.61
CA ASN A 148 10.36 17.31 -1.16
C ASN A 148 9.78 18.53 -1.87
N MET A 149 8.73 18.34 -2.65
CA MET A 149 7.99 19.42 -3.33
C MET A 149 6.55 19.46 -2.84
N ASN A 150 6.24 20.52 -2.08
CA ASN A 150 4.89 20.86 -1.67
C ASN A 150 4.27 21.97 -2.57
N GLY A 151 5.09 22.60 -3.42
CA GLY A 151 4.72 23.68 -4.32
C GLY A 151 5.91 24.23 -5.10
N GLY A 152 5.65 25.16 -6.02
CA GLY A 152 6.67 25.78 -6.88
C GLY A 152 6.89 25.04 -8.20
N VAL A 153 7.92 25.46 -8.94
CA VAL A 153 8.25 24.91 -10.28
C VAL A 153 9.73 24.59 -10.40
N ILE A 154 10.06 23.37 -10.80
CA ILE A 154 11.39 22.99 -11.27
C ILE A 154 11.39 22.94 -12.79
N ASN A 155 12.39 23.53 -13.42
CA ASN A 155 12.70 23.31 -14.83
C ASN A 155 14.11 22.75 -14.94
N THR A 156 14.28 21.60 -15.59
CA THR A 156 15.59 20.99 -15.81
C THR A 156 15.69 20.43 -17.23
N TYR A 157 16.91 20.26 -17.74
CA TYR A 157 17.12 19.50 -18.96
C TYR A 157 16.99 18.01 -18.66
N ASN A 158 17.86 17.46 -17.81
CA ASN A 158 17.77 16.07 -17.35
C ASN A 158 17.41 16.00 -15.87
N LEU A 159 16.67 14.95 -15.49
CA LEU A 159 16.45 14.56 -14.10
C LEU A 159 17.01 13.16 -13.86
N PHE A 160 17.98 13.10 -12.96
CA PHE A 160 18.60 11.87 -12.48
C PHE A 160 18.23 11.67 -11.01
N TYR A 161 17.78 10.48 -10.65
CA TYR A 161 17.49 10.12 -9.27
C TYR A 161 17.99 8.71 -9.02
N ALA A 162 18.78 8.49 -7.96
CA ALA A 162 19.54 7.24 -7.78
C ALA A 162 20.42 6.90 -9.00
N PHE A 163 21.20 7.85 -9.52
CA PHE A 163 22.00 7.65 -10.74
C PHE A 163 23.43 7.18 -10.42
N ASP A 164 23.97 6.26 -11.22
CA ASP A 164 25.27 5.62 -10.96
C ASP A 164 26.40 6.04 -11.92
N GLY A 165 27.61 6.17 -11.37
CA GLY A 165 28.88 6.33 -12.07
C GLY A 165 29.91 5.23 -11.75
N GLY A 166 29.51 4.17 -11.04
CA GLY A 166 30.30 3.08 -10.44
C GLY A 166 30.48 3.23 -8.92
N GLY A 167 30.69 2.13 -8.19
CA GLY A 167 31.06 2.12 -6.76
C GLY A 167 30.25 1.17 -5.86
N ASP A 168 30.39 1.31 -4.53
CA ASP A 168 29.51 0.66 -3.54
C ASP A 168 28.18 1.42 -3.50
N LEU A 169 27.10 0.74 -3.84
CA LEU A 169 25.78 1.33 -3.97
C LEU A 169 24.87 1.00 -2.77
N SER A 170 25.36 0.27 -1.77
CA SER A 170 24.54 -0.26 -0.66
C SER A 170 23.74 0.80 0.11
N GLN A 171 24.13 2.07 0.04
CA GLN A 171 23.46 3.20 0.69
C GLN A 171 22.77 4.18 -0.28
N GLN A 172 22.93 3.98 -1.60
CA GLN A 172 22.38 4.90 -2.60
C GLN A 172 20.86 4.81 -2.63
N PHE A 173 20.21 5.98 -2.66
CA PHE A 173 18.82 6.11 -3.05
C PHE A 173 18.51 7.53 -3.53
N GLY A 174 17.47 7.68 -4.35
CA GLY A 174 17.04 8.98 -4.86
C GLY A 174 15.53 9.08 -4.82
N HIS A 175 15.00 9.83 -3.86
CA HIS A 175 13.56 9.91 -3.62
C HIS A 175 13.04 11.30 -3.94
N ILE A 176 11.95 11.37 -4.68
CA ILE A 176 11.26 12.62 -4.97
C ILE A 176 9.83 12.50 -4.44
N ASN A 177 9.49 13.29 -3.43
CA ASN A 177 8.16 13.39 -2.87
C ASN A 177 7.48 14.60 -3.50
N LEU A 178 6.57 14.37 -4.44
CA LEU A 178 5.89 15.39 -5.23
C LEU A 178 4.43 15.50 -4.80
N SER A 179 4.20 16.16 -3.66
CA SER A 179 2.85 16.38 -3.09
C SER A 179 2.15 17.62 -3.65
N GLY A 180 2.92 18.51 -4.27
CA GLY A 180 2.46 19.70 -4.97
C GLY A 180 3.55 20.34 -5.83
N GLY A 181 3.17 21.24 -6.72
CA GLY A 181 4.10 21.90 -7.64
C GLY A 181 4.39 21.07 -8.90
N ILE A 182 5.28 21.59 -9.75
CA ILE A 182 5.51 21.05 -11.10
C ILE A 182 7.00 20.83 -11.34
N ILE A 183 7.39 19.66 -11.85
CA ILE A 183 8.73 19.41 -12.41
C ILE A 183 8.61 19.30 -13.93
N ASN A 184 9.28 20.18 -14.68
CA ASN A 184 9.37 20.13 -16.13
C ASN A 184 10.75 19.63 -16.56
N ILE A 185 10.76 18.59 -17.41
CA ILE A 185 11.95 17.95 -17.96
C ILE A 185 11.91 18.08 -19.48
N THR A 186 12.98 18.59 -20.08
CA THR A 186 13.08 18.77 -21.54
C THR A 186 14.00 17.77 -22.24
N GLY A 187 14.80 17.03 -21.47
CA GLY A 187 15.68 15.94 -21.88
C GLY A 187 15.25 14.62 -21.27
N SER A 188 16.14 13.97 -20.51
CA SER A 188 15.96 12.60 -20.03
C SER A 188 15.51 12.51 -18.57
N LEU A 189 14.68 11.51 -18.27
CA LEU A 189 14.38 11.03 -16.92
C LEU A 189 15.10 9.70 -16.71
N VAL A 190 15.97 9.59 -15.69
CA VAL A 190 16.83 8.41 -15.50
C VAL A 190 16.94 8.03 -14.03
N THR A 191 16.81 6.73 -13.75
CA THR A 191 17.01 6.12 -12.42
C THR A 191 17.58 4.72 -12.54
N ASN A 192 18.08 4.19 -11.42
CA ASN A 192 18.26 2.76 -11.20
C ASN A 192 17.19 2.19 -10.25
N ASP A 193 17.34 0.93 -9.85
CA ASP A 193 16.42 0.17 -8.97
C ASP A 193 16.29 0.72 -7.54
N ARG A 194 16.97 1.82 -7.20
CA ARG A 194 16.93 2.47 -5.88
C ARG A 194 16.38 3.89 -5.91
N GLY A 195 15.81 4.31 -7.04
CA GLY A 195 15.18 5.62 -7.17
C GLY A 195 13.69 5.51 -7.43
N TRP A 196 12.93 6.41 -6.81
CA TRP A 196 11.51 6.59 -7.10
C TRP A 196 11.04 8.03 -6.95
N ILE A 197 9.95 8.32 -7.65
CA ILE A 197 9.13 9.53 -7.52
C ILE A 197 7.77 9.08 -6.98
N ASP A 198 7.34 9.67 -5.87
CA ASP A 198 6.00 9.45 -5.34
C ASP A 198 5.17 10.73 -5.50
N ILE A 199 4.10 10.63 -6.29
CA ILE A 199 3.20 11.73 -6.61
C ILE A 199 1.98 11.65 -5.70
N THR A 200 1.67 12.75 -5.02
CA THR A 200 0.46 12.88 -4.20
C THR A 200 -0.15 14.26 -4.40
N GLY A 201 -1.36 14.47 -3.90
CA GLY A 201 -2.03 15.76 -3.96
C GLY A 201 -2.07 16.32 -5.38
N ASN A 202 -1.58 17.55 -5.57
CA ASN A 202 -1.56 18.25 -6.86
C ASN A 202 -0.17 18.26 -7.51
N GLY A 203 0.69 17.32 -7.16
CA GLY A 203 2.02 17.19 -7.75
C GLY A 203 1.97 16.79 -9.23
N GLN A 204 2.83 17.38 -10.06
CA GLN A 204 2.87 17.11 -11.50
C GLN A 204 4.30 16.97 -12.04
N LEU A 205 4.56 15.89 -12.77
CA LEU A 205 5.80 15.65 -13.49
C LEU A 205 5.54 15.74 -15.00
N ASN A 206 6.26 16.61 -15.70
CA ASN A 206 6.08 16.86 -17.12
C ASN A 206 7.37 16.54 -17.88
N ILE A 207 7.25 15.76 -18.96
CA ILE A 207 8.39 15.36 -19.79
C ILE A 207 8.12 15.73 -21.24
N ALA A 208 9.05 16.45 -21.88
CA ALA A 208 8.91 16.85 -23.27
C ALA A 208 8.88 15.64 -24.23
N GLY A 209 7.88 15.59 -25.10
CA GLY A 209 7.61 14.48 -26.01
C GLY A 209 6.47 13.57 -25.53
N ASP A 210 6.05 12.66 -26.41
CA ASP A 210 5.07 11.61 -26.11
C ASP A 210 5.80 10.38 -25.55
N TRP A 211 5.69 10.19 -24.24
CA TRP A 211 6.36 9.14 -23.47
C TRP A 211 5.39 8.25 -22.72
N VAL A 212 4.07 8.39 -22.93
CA VAL A 212 3.02 7.71 -22.15
C VAL A 212 3.30 6.22 -22.02
N GLU A 213 3.60 5.57 -23.15
CA GLU A 213 3.88 4.12 -23.19
C GLU A 213 5.14 3.73 -22.41
N SER A 214 6.21 4.52 -22.53
CA SER A 214 7.48 4.25 -21.85
C SER A 214 7.35 4.50 -20.34
N ILE A 215 6.62 5.53 -19.93
CA ILE A 215 6.33 5.81 -18.53
C ILE A 215 5.55 4.66 -17.91
N ARG A 216 4.52 4.18 -18.59
CA ARG A 216 3.76 3.02 -18.16
C ARG A 216 4.63 1.78 -17.98
N THR A 217 5.31 1.37 -19.04
CA THR A 217 6.00 0.07 -19.12
C THR A 217 7.34 0.02 -18.41
N ASN A 218 8.04 1.16 -18.29
CA ASN A 218 9.41 1.21 -17.76
C ASN A 218 9.56 2.01 -16.47
N GLN A 219 8.58 2.83 -16.08
CA GLN A 219 8.68 3.62 -14.85
C GLN A 219 7.61 3.23 -13.82
N VAL A 220 6.33 3.21 -14.21
CA VAL A 220 5.23 2.85 -13.30
C VAL A 220 5.26 1.36 -12.98
N ALA A 221 5.34 0.49 -13.99
CA ALA A 221 5.37 -0.96 -13.80
C ALA A 221 6.57 -1.45 -12.96
N TRP A 222 7.65 -0.66 -12.91
CA TRP A 222 8.86 -0.96 -12.12
C TRP A 222 8.88 -0.25 -10.77
N GLY A 223 7.82 0.49 -10.41
CA GLY A 223 7.71 1.20 -9.14
C GLY A 223 8.59 2.46 -9.02
N HIS A 224 9.19 2.93 -10.12
CA HIS A 224 9.98 4.16 -10.15
C HIS A 224 9.12 5.42 -10.13
N ILE A 225 7.91 5.37 -10.67
CA ILE A 225 6.92 6.43 -10.49
C ILE A 225 5.69 5.81 -9.84
N ARG A 226 5.33 6.33 -8.68
CA ARG A 226 4.27 5.84 -7.82
C ARG A 226 3.29 6.94 -7.50
N ALA A 227 2.09 6.56 -7.11
CA ALA A 227 1.12 7.47 -6.52
C ALA A 227 0.80 7.00 -5.10
N HIS A 228 0.69 7.95 -4.16
CA HIS A 228 0.31 7.70 -2.77
C HIS A 228 1.07 6.55 -2.11
N GLY A 229 2.40 6.58 -2.16
CA GLY A 229 3.26 5.56 -1.56
C GLY A 229 3.26 4.21 -2.30
N GLY A 230 2.69 4.16 -3.51
CA GLY A 230 2.53 2.93 -4.29
C GLY A 230 1.12 2.32 -4.22
N PHE A 231 0.20 2.95 -3.49
CA PHE A 231 -1.17 2.47 -3.29
C PHE A 231 -2.21 3.21 -4.12
N GLY A 232 -1.79 4.23 -4.87
CA GLY A 232 -2.63 4.95 -5.82
C GLY A 232 -2.29 4.62 -7.27
N LYS A 233 -3.11 5.14 -8.19
CA LYS A 233 -2.87 4.98 -9.63
C LYS A 233 -2.14 6.22 -10.19
N VAL A 234 -1.15 5.97 -11.04
CA VAL A 234 -0.44 7.02 -11.79
C VAL A 234 -1.17 7.25 -13.10
N VAL A 235 -1.38 8.52 -13.46
CA VAL A 235 -1.97 8.94 -14.73
C VAL A 235 -0.87 9.54 -15.58
N ALA A 236 -0.74 9.09 -16.83
CA ALA A 236 0.16 9.68 -17.82
C ALA A 236 -0.62 10.03 -19.08
N ASN A 237 -0.58 11.30 -19.51
CA ASN A 237 -1.30 11.79 -20.67
C ASN A 237 -0.39 12.67 -21.54
N TYR A 238 -0.35 12.42 -22.85
CA TYR A 238 0.34 13.30 -23.79
C TYR A 238 -0.56 14.48 -24.20
N ASN A 239 -0.11 15.68 -23.89
CA ASN A 239 -0.77 16.91 -24.29
C ASN A 239 -0.14 17.44 -25.59
N SER A 240 -0.83 17.25 -26.71
CA SER A 240 -0.35 17.67 -28.03
C SER A 240 -0.21 19.19 -28.20
N THR A 241 -0.83 19.99 -27.33
CA THR A 241 -0.72 21.46 -27.36
C THR A 241 0.56 21.92 -26.67
N SER A 242 0.90 21.34 -25.52
CA SER A 242 2.14 21.66 -24.80
C SER A 242 3.35 20.89 -25.34
N GLY A 243 3.13 19.76 -26.03
CA GLY A 243 4.17 18.84 -26.46
C GLY A 243 4.80 18.07 -25.28
N MET A 244 4.08 17.96 -24.16
CA MET A 244 4.56 17.31 -22.94
C MET A 244 3.70 16.09 -22.60
N THR A 245 4.34 15.05 -22.08
CA THR A 245 3.67 14.01 -21.30
C THR A 245 3.53 14.49 -19.87
N GLU A 246 2.29 14.65 -19.42
CA GLU A 246 1.93 15.08 -18.07
C GLU A 246 1.63 13.85 -17.21
N ILE A 247 2.31 13.74 -16.08
CA ILE A 247 2.25 12.60 -15.16
C ILE A 247 1.79 13.10 -13.80
N THR A 248 0.69 12.54 -13.30
CA THR A 248 0.05 12.93 -12.04
C THR A 248 -0.39 11.68 -11.26
N ALA A 249 -0.79 11.87 -10.00
CA ALA A 249 -1.60 10.88 -9.30
C ALA A 249 -3.08 11.04 -9.74
N ALA A 250 -3.80 9.94 -9.89
CA ALA A 250 -5.25 10.00 -10.00
C ALA A 250 -5.84 10.56 -8.69
N ASP A 251 -6.91 11.35 -8.77
CA ASP A 251 -7.64 11.79 -7.58
C ASP A 251 -8.11 10.56 -6.79
N ALA A 252 -7.50 10.33 -5.63
CA ALA A 252 -7.87 9.24 -4.73
C ALA A 252 -8.87 9.76 -3.69
N SER A 253 -10.02 9.09 -3.58
CA SER A 253 -10.80 9.16 -2.34
C SER A 253 -9.91 8.68 -1.19
N LEU A 254 -9.98 9.37 -0.05
CA LEU A 254 -9.18 9.05 1.13
C LEU A 254 -10.06 8.65 2.31
N PHE A 255 -9.67 7.61 3.03
CA PHE A 255 -10.31 7.17 4.28
C PHE A 255 -9.39 7.38 5.47
N SER A 256 -9.92 7.29 6.69
CA SER A 256 -9.12 7.37 7.92
C SER A 256 -9.63 6.36 8.92
N ASN A 257 -8.71 5.82 9.70
CA ASN A 257 -9.02 4.91 10.80
C ASN A 257 -9.26 5.66 12.12
N PRO A 258 -10.05 5.07 13.04
CA PRO A 258 -10.96 3.94 12.79
C PRO A 258 -12.06 4.32 11.80
N LEU A 259 -12.59 3.34 11.08
CA LEU A 259 -13.59 3.56 10.03
C LEU A 259 -14.81 4.31 10.59
N ALA A 260 -15.36 5.23 9.78
CA ALA A 260 -16.54 6.00 10.16
C ALA A 260 -17.80 5.13 10.22
N THR A 261 -17.83 4.07 9.40
CA THR A 261 -18.90 3.08 9.31
C THR A 261 -18.30 1.68 9.19
N PRO A 262 -18.85 0.63 9.83
CA PRO A 262 -19.75 0.79 10.97
C PRO A 262 -18.99 1.56 12.08
N PRO A 263 -19.67 2.44 12.82
CA PRO A 263 -18.98 3.28 13.80
C PRO A 263 -18.44 2.48 15.00
N THR A 264 -18.92 1.25 15.19
CA THR A 264 -18.62 0.37 16.33
C THR A 264 -18.71 -1.10 15.92
N GLY A 265 -17.87 -1.93 16.50
CA GLY A 265 -17.87 -3.37 16.30
C GLY A 265 -16.53 -3.95 16.77
N ALA A 266 -16.58 -5.13 17.39
CA ALA A 266 -15.39 -5.88 17.75
C ALA A 266 -15.29 -7.16 16.93
N ASP A 267 -14.10 -7.76 16.95
CA ASP A 267 -13.81 -9.06 16.34
C ASP A 267 -14.30 -9.14 14.87
N PRO A 268 -13.91 -8.18 14.01
CA PRO A 268 -14.45 -8.08 12.66
C PRO A 268 -14.04 -9.27 11.78
N PHE A 269 -15.02 -9.84 11.08
CA PHE A 269 -14.81 -10.77 9.97
C PHE A 269 -15.43 -10.22 8.69
N VAL A 270 -14.70 -10.27 7.58
CA VAL A 270 -15.20 -9.82 6.27
C VAL A 270 -15.23 -10.98 5.27
N LEU A 271 -16.42 -11.28 4.75
CA LEU A 271 -16.60 -12.13 3.58
C LEU A 271 -16.71 -11.26 2.32
N GLU A 272 -15.92 -11.54 1.29
CA GLU A 272 -16.19 -11.05 -0.07
C GLU A 272 -17.02 -12.11 -0.80
N TYR A 273 -18.13 -11.68 -1.42
CA TYR A 273 -18.96 -12.53 -2.25
C TYR A 273 -19.66 -11.71 -3.33
N GLU A 274 -19.38 -12.06 -4.59
CA GLU A 274 -19.94 -11.42 -5.80
C GLU A 274 -19.73 -9.89 -5.86
N GLY A 275 -18.55 -9.41 -5.47
CA GLY A 275 -18.19 -7.98 -5.50
C GLY A 275 -18.80 -7.17 -4.36
N VAL A 276 -19.36 -7.83 -3.34
CA VAL A 276 -19.88 -7.21 -2.12
C VAL A 276 -19.13 -7.79 -0.93
N TYR A 277 -18.72 -6.91 -0.03
CA TYR A 277 -18.14 -7.24 1.25
C TYR A 277 -19.21 -7.27 2.33
N TYR A 278 -19.17 -8.30 3.18
CA TYR A 278 -20.07 -8.53 4.30
C TYR A 278 -19.25 -8.57 5.60
N LEU A 279 -19.42 -7.55 6.44
CA LEU A 279 -18.73 -7.42 7.72
C LEU A 279 -19.62 -7.92 8.85
N TYR A 280 -19.17 -8.96 9.54
CA TYR A 280 -19.76 -9.52 10.74
C TYR A 280 -18.90 -9.10 11.93
N CYS A 281 -19.53 -8.64 13.02
CA CYS A 281 -18.81 -8.20 14.22
C CYS A 281 -19.53 -8.66 15.48
N THR A 282 -18.77 -8.86 16.55
CA THR A 282 -19.31 -8.83 17.91
C THR A 282 -19.99 -7.46 18.16
N ALA A 283 -21.29 -7.48 18.46
CA ALA A 283 -22.03 -6.26 18.77
C ALA A 283 -21.67 -5.75 20.17
N GLU A 284 -21.36 -4.46 20.30
CA GLU A 284 -21.10 -3.80 21.60
C GLU A 284 -22.15 -2.73 21.91
N ASN A 285 -23.42 -3.11 21.74
CA ASN A 285 -24.58 -2.25 21.97
C ASN A 285 -25.75 -3.10 22.51
N HIS A 286 -26.99 -2.64 22.36
CA HIS A 286 -28.18 -3.39 22.81
C HIS A 286 -28.36 -4.77 22.15
N LEU A 287 -27.58 -5.12 21.11
CA LEU A 287 -27.62 -6.40 20.40
C LEU A 287 -26.62 -7.45 20.94
N THR A 288 -25.72 -7.12 21.89
CA THR A 288 -24.64 -8.00 22.37
C THR A 288 -25.11 -9.41 22.78
N ASP A 289 -26.26 -9.51 23.46
CA ASP A 289 -26.84 -10.79 23.88
C ASP A 289 -27.99 -11.26 22.96
N THR A 290 -28.06 -10.75 21.74
CA THR A 290 -29.13 -11.07 20.77
C THR A 290 -28.60 -11.80 19.55
N GLY A 291 -27.37 -11.51 19.10
CA GLY A 291 -26.74 -12.20 17.99
C GLY A 291 -25.72 -11.36 17.25
N ILE A 292 -25.44 -11.70 15.99
CA ILE A 292 -24.37 -11.10 15.17
C ILE A 292 -24.97 -10.24 14.04
N PRO A 293 -24.72 -8.91 14.02
CA PRO A 293 -25.09 -8.04 12.90
C PRO A 293 -24.19 -8.28 11.69
N VAL A 294 -24.69 -7.90 10.51
CA VAL A 294 -23.90 -7.83 9.28
C VAL A 294 -24.04 -6.46 8.63
N TYR A 295 -22.95 -5.93 8.09
CA TYR A 295 -22.91 -4.69 7.30
C TYR A 295 -22.39 -5.01 5.91
N THR A 296 -22.77 -4.20 4.91
CA THR A 296 -22.32 -4.39 3.52
C THR A 296 -21.51 -3.21 3.01
N SER A 297 -20.52 -3.48 2.17
CA SER A 297 -19.71 -2.48 1.46
C SER A 297 -19.33 -2.99 0.08
N THR A 298 -18.98 -2.09 -0.84
CA THR A 298 -18.33 -2.45 -2.12
C THR A 298 -16.86 -2.01 -2.17
N ASN A 299 -16.35 -1.36 -1.12
CA ASN A 299 -15.02 -0.74 -1.12
C ASN A 299 -14.27 -0.88 0.21
N LEU A 300 -14.76 -1.72 1.14
CA LEU A 300 -14.23 -1.97 2.49
C LEU A 300 -14.22 -0.77 3.46
N VAL A 301 -14.61 0.43 3.03
CA VAL A 301 -14.54 1.67 3.83
C VAL A 301 -15.93 2.19 4.17
N ASP A 302 -16.80 2.27 3.17
CA ASP A 302 -18.15 2.78 3.31
C ASP A 302 -19.09 1.60 3.55
N TRP A 303 -19.51 1.43 4.80
CA TRP A 303 -20.34 0.32 5.24
C TRP A 303 -21.78 0.77 5.50
N THR A 304 -22.74 -0.03 5.04
CA THR A 304 -24.17 0.18 5.24
C THR A 304 -24.76 -0.94 6.08
N GLY A 305 -25.61 -0.62 7.05
CA GLY A 305 -26.29 -1.63 7.86
C GLY A 305 -26.61 -1.17 9.29
N PRO A 306 -26.97 -2.10 10.19
CA PRO A 306 -27.03 -3.55 9.98
C PRO A 306 -28.03 -3.97 8.88
N ALA A 307 -27.66 -4.95 8.06
CA ALA A 307 -28.36 -5.37 6.84
C ALA A 307 -28.86 -6.82 6.86
N GLY A 308 -28.70 -7.53 7.98
CA GLY A 308 -29.08 -8.94 8.10
C GLY A 308 -30.57 -9.19 7.91
N ALA A 309 -30.91 -10.38 7.44
CA ALA A 309 -32.29 -10.77 7.17
C ALA A 309 -33.11 -11.07 8.45
N GLY A 310 -32.44 -11.24 9.60
CA GLY A 310 -33.07 -11.42 10.89
C GLY A 310 -33.55 -10.11 11.53
N PRO A 311 -34.28 -10.19 12.66
CA PRO A 311 -34.73 -9.02 13.41
C PRO A 311 -33.58 -8.07 13.74
N SER A 312 -33.83 -6.76 13.64
CA SER A 312 -32.85 -5.68 13.92
C SER A 312 -31.59 -5.71 13.02
N GLY A 313 -31.66 -6.37 11.85
CA GLY A 313 -30.55 -6.45 10.91
C GLY A 313 -29.47 -7.44 11.31
N LEU A 314 -29.81 -8.43 12.15
CA LEU A 314 -28.91 -9.52 12.54
C LEU A 314 -28.84 -10.59 11.44
N ALA A 315 -27.63 -11.06 11.14
CA ALA A 315 -27.42 -12.24 10.31
C ALA A 315 -27.70 -13.52 11.11
N LEU A 316 -27.30 -13.54 12.39
CA LEU A 316 -27.57 -14.64 13.32
C LEU A 316 -28.34 -14.09 14.52
N HIS A 317 -29.44 -14.74 14.89
CA HIS A 317 -30.28 -14.36 16.03
C HIS A 317 -30.38 -15.53 17.01
N LYS A 318 -30.33 -15.25 18.31
CA LYS A 318 -30.32 -16.27 19.38
C LYS A 318 -31.48 -17.26 19.36
N ASP A 319 -32.64 -16.85 18.86
CA ASP A 319 -33.83 -17.73 18.77
C ASP A 319 -33.67 -18.83 17.70
N ASP A 320 -32.73 -18.66 16.77
CA ASP A 320 -32.48 -19.57 15.65
C ASP A 320 -31.29 -20.51 15.90
N VAL A 321 -30.54 -20.32 16.99
CA VAL A 321 -29.32 -21.06 17.32
C VAL A 321 -29.27 -21.44 18.80
N TRP A 322 -28.26 -22.21 19.21
CA TRP A 322 -27.99 -22.48 20.62
C TRP A 322 -27.32 -21.29 21.32
N GLY A 323 -27.64 -21.13 22.61
CA GLY A 323 -27.12 -20.06 23.46
C GLY A 323 -28.11 -18.91 23.63
N ASP A 324 -27.92 -18.11 24.67
CA ASP A 324 -28.82 -17.02 25.04
C ASP A 324 -28.12 -15.67 25.31
N LYS A 325 -26.79 -15.65 25.24
CA LYS A 325 -25.94 -14.48 25.50
C LYS A 325 -24.53 -14.68 24.92
N TRP A 326 -23.72 -13.63 24.99
CA TRP A 326 -22.27 -13.71 24.67
C TRP A 326 -22.03 -14.20 23.24
N PHE A 327 -22.76 -13.61 22.29
CA PHE A 327 -22.56 -13.86 20.87
C PHE A 327 -21.33 -13.08 20.39
N TRP A 328 -20.22 -13.78 20.15
CA TRP A 328 -18.94 -13.19 19.76
C TRP A 328 -18.42 -13.77 18.43
N GLY A 329 -17.72 -12.94 17.66
CA GLY A 329 -17.18 -13.27 16.34
C GLY A 329 -18.28 -13.43 15.29
N GLY A 330 -18.02 -14.27 14.28
CA GLY A 330 -18.93 -14.51 13.17
C GLY A 330 -18.17 -14.79 11.88
N ASP A 331 -17.26 -15.75 11.91
CA ASP A 331 -16.45 -16.16 10.77
C ASP A 331 -17.37 -16.91 9.77
N VAL A 332 -17.36 -16.52 8.50
CA VAL A 332 -18.28 -17.07 7.48
C VAL A 332 -17.51 -17.62 6.28
N ILE A 333 -17.84 -18.85 5.89
CA ILE A 333 -17.35 -19.47 4.66
C ILE A 333 -18.52 -19.80 3.73
N GLU A 334 -18.34 -19.50 2.45
CA GLU A 334 -19.18 -20.01 1.36
C GLU A 334 -18.65 -21.37 0.88
N LYS A 335 -19.56 -22.31 0.71
CA LYS A 335 -19.28 -23.62 0.09
C LYS A 335 -20.53 -24.16 -0.59
N ASP A 336 -20.42 -24.40 -1.90
CA ASP A 336 -21.46 -25.00 -2.75
C ASP A 336 -22.80 -24.23 -2.73
N GLY A 337 -22.74 -22.90 -2.69
CA GLY A 337 -23.90 -21.98 -2.65
C GLY A 337 -24.51 -21.79 -1.26
N MET A 338 -23.90 -22.34 -0.21
CA MET A 338 -24.33 -22.23 1.17
C MET A 338 -23.29 -21.47 2.00
N PHE A 339 -23.75 -20.74 3.00
CA PHE A 339 -22.91 -19.96 3.91
C PHE A 339 -22.95 -20.58 5.30
N TYR A 340 -21.77 -20.80 5.88
CA TYR A 340 -21.58 -21.40 7.19
C TYR A 340 -20.96 -20.37 8.11
N MET A 341 -21.69 -19.96 9.15
CA MET A 341 -21.20 -19.04 10.18
C MET A 341 -20.73 -19.83 11.41
N TYR A 342 -19.52 -19.55 11.83
CA TYR A 342 -18.92 -20.03 13.08
C TYR A 342 -18.85 -18.85 14.05
N ALA A 343 -19.48 -19.02 15.20
CA ALA A 343 -19.54 -17.99 16.23
C ALA A 343 -19.37 -18.61 17.60
N THR A 344 -19.18 -17.75 18.60
CA THR A 344 -19.26 -18.14 20.01
C THR A 344 -20.64 -17.77 20.55
N ALA A 345 -21.25 -18.65 21.34
CA ALA A 345 -22.39 -18.34 22.19
C ALA A 345 -22.18 -18.99 23.55
N ASN A 346 -22.48 -18.30 24.66
CA ASN A 346 -22.26 -18.83 26.01
C ASN A 346 -20.85 -19.45 26.23
N GLU A 347 -19.79 -18.87 25.64
CA GLU A 347 -18.42 -19.44 25.63
C GLU A 347 -18.29 -20.83 24.99
N HIS A 348 -19.13 -21.19 24.04
CA HIS A 348 -18.99 -22.41 23.23
C HIS A 348 -19.07 -22.07 21.75
N LEU A 349 -18.36 -22.84 20.93
CA LEU A 349 -18.48 -22.73 19.47
C LEU A 349 -19.84 -23.22 18.99
N ILE A 350 -20.44 -22.47 18.07
CA ILE A 350 -21.63 -22.84 17.32
C ILE A 350 -21.36 -22.72 15.82
N ALA A 351 -21.95 -23.61 15.03
CA ALA A 351 -21.98 -23.53 13.58
C ALA A 351 -23.43 -23.44 13.11
N ALA A 352 -23.74 -22.47 12.26
CA ALA A 352 -25.07 -22.21 11.71
C ALA A 352 -24.99 -22.01 10.19
N VAL A 353 -26.07 -22.31 9.48
CA VAL A 353 -26.08 -22.32 8.01
C VAL A 353 -27.16 -21.39 7.45
N SER A 354 -26.87 -20.77 6.30
CA SER A 354 -27.80 -19.96 5.52
C SER A 354 -27.57 -20.16 4.01
N ASP A 355 -28.57 -19.87 3.19
CA ASP A 355 -28.45 -19.76 1.73
C ASP A 355 -28.12 -18.33 1.26
N SER A 356 -27.88 -17.42 2.21
CA SER A 356 -27.53 -16.02 1.97
C SER A 356 -26.43 -15.53 2.91
N PRO A 357 -25.49 -14.67 2.45
CA PRO A 357 -24.52 -14.05 3.35
C PRO A 357 -25.19 -13.09 4.36
N LEU A 358 -26.43 -12.67 4.12
CA LEU A 358 -27.20 -11.84 5.05
C LEU A 358 -27.95 -12.64 6.12
N GLY A 359 -27.85 -13.96 6.10
CA GLY A 359 -28.66 -14.84 6.94
C GLY A 359 -30.13 -14.94 6.49
N PRO A 360 -31.04 -15.39 7.37
CA PRO A 360 -30.76 -15.79 8.74
C PRO A 360 -29.91 -17.06 8.77
N PHE A 361 -28.87 -17.06 9.59
CA PHE A 361 -28.09 -18.25 9.91
C PHE A 361 -28.80 -19.03 11.00
N THR A 362 -29.06 -20.31 10.77
CA THR A 362 -29.89 -21.14 11.65
C THR A 362 -29.23 -22.48 11.96
N GLN A 363 -29.60 -23.07 13.10
CA GLN A 363 -29.26 -24.45 13.43
C GLN A 363 -30.50 -25.35 13.32
N ALA A 364 -30.42 -26.41 12.52
CA ALA A 364 -31.47 -27.43 12.47
C ALA A 364 -31.67 -28.12 13.83
N VAL A 365 -30.57 -28.32 14.56
CA VAL A 365 -30.54 -28.75 15.96
C VAL A 365 -29.71 -27.73 16.73
N GLN A 366 -30.35 -26.98 17.62
CA GLN A 366 -29.68 -25.98 18.44
C GLN A 366 -28.80 -26.65 19.50
N GLN A 367 -27.52 -26.81 19.19
CA GLN A 367 -26.49 -27.35 20.08
C GLN A 367 -25.12 -26.69 19.79
N PRO A 368 -24.20 -26.63 20.77
CA PRO A 368 -22.83 -26.24 20.51
C PRO A 368 -22.11 -27.35 19.72
N MET A 369 -21.00 -27.00 19.06
CA MET A 369 -20.15 -27.98 18.38
C MET A 369 -19.56 -28.98 19.38
N HIS A 370 -19.19 -28.51 20.57
CA HIS A 370 -18.71 -29.32 21.69
C HIS A 370 -19.31 -28.89 23.03
N GLY A 371 -19.27 -29.77 24.04
CA GLY A 371 -19.75 -29.49 25.40
C GLY A 371 -18.72 -28.87 26.34
N ILE A 372 -17.71 -28.18 25.80
CA ILE A 372 -16.63 -27.52 26.58
C ILE A 372 -16.51 -26.05 26.18
N ASN A 373 -15.94 -25.26 27.08
CA ASN A 373 -15.75 -23.83 26.83
C ASN A 373 -14.67 -23.61 25.74
N GLU A 374 -15.07 -22.98 24.65
CA GLU A 374 -14.27 -22.70 23.45
C GLU A 374 -14.79 -21.41 22.79
N ILE A 375 -13.88 -20.59 22.26
CA ILE A 375 -14.21 -19.29 21.63
C ILE A 375 -13.41 -19.06 20.34
N ASP A 376 -13.72 -17.96 19.65
CA ASP A 376 -12.94 -17.42 18.53
C ASP A 376 -12.67 -18.41 17.39
N ALA A 377 -13.72 -19.09 16.93
CA ALA A 377 -13.62 -19.91 15.74
C ALA A 377 -13.25 -19.07 14.49
N SER A 378 -12.22 -19.50 13.76
CA SER A 378 -11.92 -19.04 12.41
C SER A 378 -11.58 -20.20 11.49
N VAL A 379 -12.08 -20.19 10.27
CA VAL A 379 -11.95 -21.31 9.35
C VAL A 379 -11.07 -20.95 8.16
N PHE A 380 -10.12 -21.84 7.86
CA PHE A 380 -9.24 -21.75 6.71
C PHE A 380 -9.57 -22.86 5.71
N SER A 381 -9.84 -22.46 4.47
CA SER A 381 -10.03 -23.37 3.34
C SER A 381 -8.71 -23.55 2.60
N ASP A 382 -8.25 -24.80 2.47
CA ASP A 382 -6.98 -25.12 1.85
C ASP A 382 -7.12 -25.54 0.38
N ASP A 383 -6.01 -25.52 -0.36
CA ASP A 383 -5.96 -25.87 -1.78
C ASP A 383 -6.24 -27.36 -2.07
N ASP A 384 -6.19 -28.21 -1.05
CA ASP A 384 -6.58 -29.62 -1.12
C ASP A 384 -8.10 -29.86 -0.94
N GLY A 385 -8.87 -28.80 -0.73
CA GLY A 385 -10.32 -28.83 -0.53
C GLY A 385 -10.75 -29.18 0.90
N LYS A 386 -9.81 -29.29 1.84
CA LYS A 386 -10.13 -29.42 3.27
C LYS A 386 -10.31 -28.08 3.93
N HIS A 387 -11.03 -28.10 5.06
CA HIS A 387 -11.26 -26.93 5.88
C HIS A 387 -10.76 -27.19 7.31
N TYR A 388 -10.06 -26.21 7.86
CA TYR A 388 -9.45 -26.29 9.18
C TYR A 388 -10.01 -25.17 10.06
N ILE A 389 -10.57 -25.52 11.21
CA ILE A 389 -11.10 -24.58 12.19
C ILE A 389 -10.05 -24.35 13.28
N TYR A 390 -9.63 -23.10 13.43
CA TYR A 390 -8.82 -22.60 14.53
C TYR A 390 -9.74 -22.07 15.61
N PHE A 391 -9.39 -22.28 16.88
CA PHE A 391 -10.22 -21.90 18.02
C PHE A 391 -9.44 -21.91 19.33
N VAL A 392 -9.98 -21.19 20.31
CA VAL A 392 -9.38 -21.05 21.64
C VAL A 392 -9.97 -22.06 22.63
N ARG A 393 -9.11 -22.63 23.48
CA ARG A 393 -9.47 -23.33 24.72
C ARG A 393 -8.87 -22.68 25.94
N PHE A 394 -9.50 -22.89 27.09
CA PHE A 394 -9.10 -22.33 28.39
C PHE A 394 -8.17 -23.23 29.22
N ASP A 395 -7.30 -24.01 28.58
CA ASP A 395 -6.47 -25.02 29.26
C ASP A 395 -5.37 -24.41 30.16
N ALA A 396 -4.85 -23.23 29.80
CA ALA A 396 -3.76 -22.56 30.51
C ALA A 396 -3.79 -21.04 30.28
N GLY A 397 -4.97 -20.44 30.47
CA GLY A 397 -5.33 -19.18 29.82
C GLY A 397 -5.92 -19.47 28.44
N ASN A 398 -5.97 -18.47 27.55
CA ASN A 398 -6.43 -18.66 26.18
C ASN A 398 -5.30 -19.30 25.37
N VAL A 399 -5.59 -20.45 24.79
CA VAL A 399 -4.65 -21.29 24.04
C VAL A 399 -5.27 -21.65 22.71
N GLU A 400 -4.51 -21.48 21.63
CA GLU A 400 -4.95 -21.74 20.28
C GLU A 400 -4.82 -23.22 19.91
N TYR A 401 -5.88 -23.76 19.31
CA TYR A 401 -5.98 -25.11 18.78
C TYR A 401 -6.46 -25.07 17.33
N VAL A 402 -6.31 -26.19 16.64
CA VAL A 402 -6.86 -26.38 15.29
C VAL A 402 -7.42 -27.80 15.14
N ALA A 403 -8.46 -27.95 14.33
CA ALA A 403 -9.03 -29.23 13.92
C ALA A 403 -9.43 -29.20 12.44
N GLU A 404 -9.50 -30.37 11.80
CA GLU A 404 -10.15 -30.51 10.49
C GLU A 404 -11.67 -30.51 10.69
N LEU A 405 -12.41 -29.77 9.87
CA LEU A 405 -13.87 -29.82 9.85
C LEU A 405 -14.38 -31.13 9.22
N SER A 406 -15.56 -31.58 9.62
CA SER A 406 -16.30 -32.60 8.87
C SER A 406 -16.81 -32.07 7.54
N ASP A 407 -17.08 -32.97 6.59
CA ASP A 407 -17.49 -32.60 5.23
C ASP A 407 -18.80 -31.78 5.20
N ASP A 408 -19.63 -31.89 6.25
CA ASP A 408 -20.87 -31.14 6.43
C ASP A 408 -20.67 -29.70 6.93
N MET A 409 -19.43 -29.30 7.27
CA MET A 409 -19.07 -27.97 7.78
C MET A 409 -19.73 -27.58 9.10
N LEU A 410 -20.40 -28.50 9.80
CA LEU A 410 -21.16 -28.21 11.03
C LEU A 410 -20.54 -28.83 12.28
N SER A 411 -19.55 -29.72 12.13
CA SER A 411 -18.79 -30.30 13.23
C SER A 411 -17.30 -30.38 12.91
N MET A 412 -16.49 -30.70 13.91
CA MET A 412 -15.05 -30.91 13.72
C MET A 412 -14.64 -32.34 14.04
N LYS A 413 -13.58 -32.82 13.39
CA LYS A 413 -13.01 -34.15 13.59
C LYS A 413 -12.19 -34.15 14.88
N GLU A 414 -12.81 -34.54 15.99
CA GLU A 414 -12.21 -34.45 17.33
C GLU A 414 -10.82 -35.10 17.44
N GLU A 415 -10.57 -36.18 16.70
CA GLU A 415 -9.27 -36.88 16.68
C GLU A 415 -8.13 -36.07 16.05
N THR A 416 -8.45 -34.96 15.37
CA THR A 416 -7.48 -34.07 14.71
C THR A 416 -7.12 -32.85 15.55
N ILE A 417 -7.78 -32.64 16.68
CA ILE A 417 -7.58 -31.47 17.53
C ILE A 417 -6.11 -31.41 17.99
N THR A 418 -5.42 -30.37 17.57
CA THR A 418 -3.98 -30.18 17.76
C THR A 418 -3.69 -28.82 18.38
N PHE A 419 -2.79 -28.79 19.36
CA PHE A 419 -2.30 -27.55 19.96
C PHE A 419 -1.51 -26.72 18.93
N CYS A 420 -1.81 -25.43 18.82
CA CYS A 420 -1.10 -24.50 17.98
C CYS A 420 -0.10 -23.66 18.79
N LEU A 421 -0.62 -22.72 19.59
CA LEU A 421 0.16 -21.69 20.26
C LEU A 421 -0.46 -21.31 21.61
N ARG A 422 0.37 -20.81 22.51
CA ARG A 422 -0.02 -20.09 23.72
C ARG A 422 0.95 -18.94 23.96
N ALA A 423 0.50 -17.86 24.58
CA ALA A 423 1.37 -16.72 24.89
C ALA A 423 2.62 -17.12 25.69
N GLN A 424 3.76 -16.50 25.36
CA GLN A 424 5.03 -16.76 26.03
C GLN A 424 5.34 -15.74 27.12
N TRP A 425 5.89 -16.23 28.23
CA TRP A 425 6.36 -15.35 29.30
C TRP A 425 7.64 -14.62 28.91
N GLY A 426 7.72 -13.33 29.26
CA GLY A 426 8.89 -12.50 28.99
C GLY A 426 8.97 -11.98 27.55
N THR A 427 7.87 -12.08 26.79
CA THR A 427 7.70 -11.50 25.45
C THR A 427 6.59 -10.45 25.47
N TRP A 428 6.34 -9.82 24.32
CA TRP A 428 5.22 -8.88 24.13
C TRP A 428 3.84 -9.52 24.31
N GLU A 429 3.74 -10.85 24.17
CA GLU A 429 2.49 -11.61 24.34
C GLU A 429 1.99 -11.57 25.80
N ARG A 430 2.79 -11.03 26.72
CA ARG A 430 2.48 -10.76 28.12
C ARG A 430 2.99 -9.39 28.54
N GLY A 431 2.33 -8.36 28.04
CA GLY A 431 2.62 -6.95 28.28
C GLY A 431 2.45 -6.52 29.74
N PRO A 432 3.10 -5.42 30.15
CA PRO A 432 3.09 -4.95 31.54
C PRO A 432 1.72 -4.53 32.07
N ASN A 433 0.75 -4.25 31.19
CA ASN A 433 -0.61 -3.82 31.54
C ASN A 433 -1.63 -4.98 31.53
N GLU A 434 -1.19 -6.23 31.34
CA GLU A 434 -2.07 -7.39 31.28
C GLU A 434 -2.69 -7.72 32.66
N PRO A 435 -4.04 -7.75 32.80
CA PRO A 435 -4.70 -7.73 34.10
C PRO A 435 -4.66 -9.04 34.91
N GLN A 436 -4.40 -10.22 34.31
CA GLN A 436 -3.97 -11.46 35.04
C GLN A 436 -3.82 -12.73 34.17
N ALA A 437 -4.75 -13.03 33.26
CA ALA A 437 -4.74 -14.27 32.47
C ALA A 437 -3.82 -14.16 31.25
N SER A 438 -3.14 -15.25 30.89
CA SER A 438 -2.33 -15.37 29.67
C SER A 438 -3.29 -15.49 28.48
N VAL A 439 -3.28 -14.53 27.57
CA VAL A 439 -4.20 -14.53 26.42
C VAL A 439 -3.44 -14.69 25.11
N LEU A 440 -3.82 -15.72 24.34
CA LEU A 440 -3.57 -15.83 22.91
C LEU A 440 -4.88 -16.27 22.26
N GLU A 441 -5.42 -15.46 21.36
CA GLU A 441 -6.76 -15.61 20.80
C GLU A 441 -6.88 -15.00 19.40
N GLY A 442 -8.07 -15.08 18.79
CA GLY A 442 -8.37 -14.43 17.51
C GLY A 442 -7.44 -14.87 16.37
N ALA A 443 -7.26 -16.18 16.19
CA ALA A 443 -6.38 -16.68 15.14
C ALA A 443 -7.01 -16.56 13.75
N TYR A 444 -6.20 -16.19 12.76
CA TYR A 444 -6.58 -16.14 11.35
C TYR A 444 -5.44 -16.68 10.49
N ALA A 445 -5.71 -17.72 9.70
CA ALA A 445 -4.68 -18.37 8.88
C ALA A 445 -4.75 -17.91 7.43
N VAL A 446 -3.59 -17.62 6.85
CA VAL A 446 -3.41 -17.39 5.40
C VAL A 446 -2.32 -18.28 4.85
N LYS A 447 -2.40 -18.65 3.57
CA LYS A 447 -1.37 -19.45 2.88
C LYS A 447 -0.66 -18.59 1.85
N HIS A 448 0.67 -18.54 1.92
CA HIS A 448 1.52 -17.78 1.01
C HIS A 448 2.79 -18.56 0.68
N ASN A 449 3.11 -18.70 -0.61
CA ASN A 449 4.28 -19.42 -1.10
C ASN A 449 4.46 -20.83 -0.48
N GLY A 450 3.36 -21.55 -0.28
CA GLY A 450 3.35 -22.91 0.27
C GLY A 450 3.54 -23.01 1.79
N LEU A 451 3.59 -21.87 2.50
CA LEU A 451 3.61 -21.79 3.96
C LEU A 451 2.28 -21.25 4.50
N TYR A 452 1.89 -21.74 5.66
CA TYR A 452 0.77 -21.22 6.44
C TYR A 452 1.29 -20.15 7.40
N TYR A 453 0.59 -19.03 7.48
CA TYR A 453 0.83 -17.93 8.40
C TYR A 453 -0.38 -17.85 9.32
N LEU A 454 -0.19 -18.20 10.59
CA LEU A 454 -1.20 -18.05 11.63
C LEU A 454 -1.01 -16.69 12.30
N ILE A 455 -1.83 -15.73 11.93
CA ILE A 455 -1.95 -14.44 12.59
C ILE A 455 -2.73 -14.67 13.88
N TYR A 456 -2.31 -14.07 14.99
CA TYR A 456 -2.97 -14.21 16.29
C TYR A 456 -2.83 -12.94 17.10
N THR A 457 -3.68 -12.80 18.11
CA THR A 457 -3.65 -11.69 19.06
C THR A 457 -3.21 -12.17 20.43
N ALA A 458 -2.51 -11.32 21.19
CA ALA A 458 -2.13 -11.61 22.56
C ALA A 458 -2.43 -10.43 23.49
N ASN A 459 -2.39 -10.72 24.80
CA ASN A 459 -2.89 -9.88 25.89
C ASN A 459 -4.43 -9.83 25.95
N HIS A 460 -4.98 -9.42 27.08
CA HIS A 460 -6.45 -9.30 27.25
C HIS A 460 -6.98 -8.06 26.49
N PHE A 461 -8.12 -8.17 25.79
CA PHE A 461 -8.67 -7.09 24.93
C PHE A 461 -8.85 -5.71 25.62
N MET A 462 -9.13 -5.68 26.93
CA MET A 462 -9.22 -4.42 27.71
C MET A 462 -7.86 -3.75 27.96
N SER A 463 -6.76 -4.48 27.80
CA SER A 463 -5.41 -3.93 27.94
C SER A 463 -5.08 -3.08 26.72
N ILE A 464 -4.38 -1.98 26.94
CA ILE A 464 -3.74 -1.26 25.83
C ILE A 464 -2.68 -2.13 25.15
N ASP A 465 -2.13 -3.15 25.83
CA ASP A 465 -1.12 -4.04 25.23
C ASP A 465 -1.73 -5.07 24.27
N TYR A 466 -3.05 -5.08 24.03
CA TYR A 466 -3.67 -5.91 23.00
C TYR A 466 -3.00 -5.66 21.65
N SER A 467 -2.40 -6.71 21.08
CA SER A 467 -1.44 -6.61 19.96
C SER A 467 -1.45 -7.89 19.13
N MET A 468 -1.09 -7.80 17.85
CA MET A 468 -1.07 -8.95 16.93
C MET A 468 0.34 -9.33 16.49
N GLY A 469 0.53 -10.62 16.29
CA GLY A 469 1.73 -11.21 15.72
C GLY A 469 1.36 -12.37 14.80
N TYR A 470 2.35 -13.01 14.19
CA TYR A 470 2.12 -14.22 13.42
C TYR A 470 3.20 -15.30 13.64
N ALA A 471 2.84 -16.53 13.28
CA ALA A 471 3.75 -17.66 13.22
C ALA A 471 3.57 -18.41 11.90
N THR A 472 4.62 -19.10 11.43
CA THR A 472 4.60 -19.86 10.18
C THR A 472 4.70 -21.36 10.40
N SER A 473 4.14 -22.13 9.46
CA SER A 473 4.29 -23.58 9.39
C SER A 473 4.21 -24.10 7.96
N THR A 474 4.69 -25.31 7.74
CA THR A 474 4.51 -26.08 6.49
C THR A 474 3.23 -26.92 6.50
N SER A 475 2.45 -26.86 7.58
CA SER A 475 1.22 -27.63 7.80
C SER A 475 0.18 -26.76 8.49
N PRO A 476 -1.12 -26.90 8.18
CA PRO A 476 -2.19 -26.18 8.88
C PRO A 476 -2.32 -26.62 10.35
N PHE A 477 -1.72 -27.75 10.74
CA PHE A 477 -1.66 -28.21 12.13
C PHE A 477 -0.43 -27.73 12.92
N GLY A 478 0.45 -26.96 12.30
CA GLY A 478 1.76 -26.66 12.88
C GLY A 478 2.78 -27.82 12.68
N PRO A 479 3.91 -27.82 13.41
CA PRO A 479 4.25 -26.89 14.48
C PRO A 479 4.49 -25.47 13.98
N TRP A 480 4.20 -24.49 14.84
CA TRP A 480 4.24 -23.07 14.51
C TRP A 480 5.54 -22.40 14.97
N THR A 481 6.19 -21.68 14.07
CA THR A 481 7.40 -20.89 14.35
C THR A 481 7.06 -19.41 14.34
N ARG A 482 7.14 -18.74 15.49
CA ARG A 482 6.86 -17.31 15.60
C ARG A 482 7.82 -16.48 14.76
N TYR A 483 7.31 -15.44 14.13
CA TYR A 483 8.16 -14.40 13.56
C TYR A 483 8.93 -13.67 14.66
N SER A 484 10.24 -13.48 14.45
CA SER A 484 11.12 -12.84 15.44
C SER A 484 10.90 -11.34 15.59
N GLY A 485 10.29 -10.70 14.57
CA GLY A 485 9.95 -9.28 14.60
C GLY A 485 8.55 -8.97 15.17
N ASN A 486 7.85 -9.96 15.73
CA ASN A 486 6.57 -9.71 16.40
C ASN A 486 6.72 -8.77 17.62
N PRO A 487 5.68 -7.97 17.95
CA PRO A 487 4.38 -7.89 17.28
C PRO A 487 4.42 -7.08 15.98
N ILE A 488 3.55 -7.41 15.03
CA ILE A 488 3.37 -6.66 13.78
C ILE A 488 2.37 -5.51 13.92
N LEU A 489 1.48 -5.57 14.91
CA LEU A 489 0.51 -4.53 15.23
C LEU A 489 0.45 -4.35 16.74
N GLN A 490 0.60 -3.13 17.23
CA GLN A 490 0.60 -2.82 18.67
C GLN A 490 0.15 -1.38 18.93
N THR A 491 -0.12 -1.07 20.18
CA THR A 491 -0.49 0.28 20.63
C THR A 491 0.52 1.36 20.24
N THR A 492 -0.01 2.52 19.87
CA THR A 492 0.74 3.75 19.57
C THR A 492 0.27 4.90 20.47
N ALA A 493 0.87 6.08 20.32
CA ALA A 493 0.39 7.28 21.02
C ALA A 493 -1.04 7.72 20.61
N SER A 494 -1.53 7.23 19.47
CA SER A 494 -2.82 7.64 18.89
C SER A 494 -3.85 6.51 18.84
N VAL A 495 -3.43 5.25 19.02
CA VAL A 495 -4.29 4.07 18.90
C VAL A 495 -3.98 3.10 20.04
N HIS A 496 -5.02 2.70 20.79
CA HIS A 496 -4.92 1.74 21.88
C HIS A 496 -5.64 0.43 21.56
N GLY A 497 -5.04 -0.67 22.03
CA GLY A 497 -5.57 -2.03 21.94
C GLY A 497 -5.94 -2.51 20.53
N PRO A 498 -5.09 -2.35 19.51
CA PRO A 498 -5.34 -2.90 18.18
C PRO A 498 -5.20 -4.42 18.17
N GLY A 499 -6.25 -5.15 17.78
CA GLY A 499 -6.18 -6.60 17.71
C GLY A 499 -7.46 -7.26 17.21
N ASN A 500 -7.44 -8.59 17.23
CA ASN A 500 -8.45 -9.51 16.68
C ASN A 500 -8.93 -9.07 15.28
N GLY A 501 -8.28 -9.61 14.25
CA GLY A 501 -8.53 -9.19 12.89
C GLY A 501 -8.22 -10.26 11.88
N MET A 502 -8.60 -9.99 10.64
CA MET A 502 -8.51 -10.90 9.52
C MET A 502 -7.99 -10.22 8.26
N VAL A 503 -7.52 -11.01 7.32
CA VAL A 503 -7.01 -10.51 6.04
C VAL A 503 -8.14 -10.46 5.01
N VAL A 504 -8.26 -9.33 4.33
CA VAL A 504 -9.21 -9.11 3.23
C VAL A 504 -8.51 -8.42 2.06
N HIS A 505 -8.96 -8.68 0.84
CA HIS A 505 -8.39 -8.10 -0.38
C HIS A 505 -9.21 -6.90 -0.87
N SER A 506 -8.56 -5.94 -1.53
CA SER A 506 -9.21 -4.82 -2.21
C SER A 506 -10.19 -5.29 -3.29
N PRO A 507 -11.14 -4.43 -3.76
CA PRO A 507 -12.12 -4.82 -4.78
C PRO A 507 -11.49 -5.35 -6.08
N ASP A 508 -10.34 -4.80 -6.49
CA ASP A 508 -9.59 -5.31 -7.65
C ASP A 508 -8.66 -6.51 -7.33
N GLY A 509 -8.59 -6.94 -6.08
CA GLY A 509 -7.76 -8.04 -5.59
C GLY A 509 -6.26 -7.73 -5.50
N SER A 510 -5.82 -6.52 -5.88
CA SER A 510 -4.39 -6.19 -5.99
C SER A 510 -3.71 -5.85 -4.66
N GLU A 511 -4.47 -5.45 -3.65
CA GLU A 511 -3.96 -5.09 -2.33
C GLU A 511 -4.52 -6.04 -1.25
N MET A 512 -3.72 -6.30 -0.22
CA MET A 512 -4.16 -6.97 1.00
C MET A 512 -4.32 -5.97 2.13
N PHE A 513 -5.32 -6.18 2.97
CA PHE A 513 -5.60 -5.39 4.15
C PHE A 513 -5.79 -6.29 5.36
N LEU A 514 -5.36 -5.81 6.53
CA LEU A 514 -5.78 -6.32 7.82
C LEU A 514 -6.99 -5.50 8.29
N CYS A 515 -8.13 -6.15 8.47
CA CYS A 515 -9.32 -5.61 9.12
C CYS A 515 -9.32 -6.05 10.58
N TYR A 516 -9.29 -5.12 11.52
CA TYR A 516 -9.11 -5.40 12.95
C TYR A 516 -9.91 -4.40 13.79
N HIS A 517 -9.96 -4.58 15.12
CA HIS A 517 -10.58 -3.59 16.00
C HIS A 517 -9.56 -2.84 16.84
N VAL A 518 -9.97 -1.67 17.32
CA VAL A 518 -9.24 -0.84 18.29
C VAL A 518 -10.17 -0.42 19.43
N HIS A 519 -9.61 0.07 20.54
CA HIS A 519 -10.39 0.74 21.58
C HIS A 519 -11.16 1.96 21.03
N TYR A 520 -12.25 2.35 21.71
CA TYR A 520 -13.03 3.52 21.32
C TYR A 520 -12.16 4.78 21.22
N ASP A 521 -11.38 5.06 22.25
CA ASP A 521 -10.37 6.12 22.27
C ASP A 521 -9.24 5.78 23.26
N LEU A 522 -8.31 6.72 23.49
CA LEU A 522 -7.15 6.50 24.36
C LEU A 522 -7.51 6.25 25.84
N ASN A 523 -8.73 6.57 26.27
CA ASN A 523 -9.21 6.47 27.64
C ASN A 523 -10.35 5.45 27.82
N ASN A 524 -10.99 5.02 26.73
CA ASN A 524 -12.17 4.17 26.77
C ASN A 524 -12.01 2.95 25.85
N VAL A 525 -12.19 1.75 26.39
CA VAL A 525 -12.17 0.50 25.61
C VAL A 525 -13.40 0.40 24.71
N TRP A 526 -14.60 0.63 25.27
CA TRP A 526 -15.87 0.41 24.58
C TRP A 526 -16.54 1.70 24.08
N PRO A 527 -17.37 1.61 23.03
CA PRO A 527 -17.43 0.48 22.09
C PRO A 527 -16.20 0.48 21.17
N ARG A 528 -15.56 -0.68 21.00
CA ARG A 528 -14.46 -0.89 20.06
C ARG A 528 -14.89 -0.54 18.64
N ARG A 529 -13.92 -0.13 17.82
CA ARG A 529 -14.14 0.38 16.46
C ARG A 529 -13.31 -0.42 15.46
N VAL A 530 -13.86 -0.60 14.27
CA VAL A 530 -13.19 -1.30 13.17
C VAL A 530 -12.15 -0.38 12.53
N ALA A 531 -10.98 -0.93 12.20
CA ALA A 531 -9.90 -0.27 11.49
C ALA A 531 -9.39 -1.19 10.36
N LEU A 532 -8.79 -0.57 9.35
CA LEU A 532 -8.34 -1.24 8.13
C LEU A 532 -6.98 -0.69 7.70
N ASP A 533 -5.96 -1.53 7.62
CA ASP A 533 -4.61 -1.12 7.20
C ASP A 533 -4.01 -2.09 6.19
N ARG A 534 -3.16 -1.57 5.30
CA ARG A 534 -2.54 -2.37 4.24
C ARG A 534 -1.49 -3.33 4.81
N ILE A 535 -1.48 -4.53 4.27
CA ILE A 535 -0.46 -5.55 4.54
C ILE A 535 0.09 -6.10 3.22
N TRP A 536 1.30 -6.65 3.24
CA TRP A 536 1.90 -7.32 2.08
C TRP A 536 3.01 -8.26 2.52
N PHE A 537 3.44 -9.15 1.61
CA PHE A 537 4.60 -10.01 1.84
C PHE A 537 5.86 -9.41 1.21
N GLU A 538 6.94 -9.37 1.97
CA GLU A 538 8.28 -9.02 1.48
C GLU A 538 9.23 -10.21 1.63
N SER A 539 10.20 -10.36 0.73
CA SER A 539 11.24 -11.38 0.90
C SER A 539 12.11 -11.07 2.12
N ASP A 540 12.31 -12.08 2.97
CA ASP A 540 13.26 -11.96 4.08
C ASP A 540 14.69 -11.82 3.53
N PRO A 541 15.41 -10.72 3.83
CA PRO A 541 16.80 -10.54 3.38
C PRO A 541 17.76 -11.61 3.93
N LEU A 542 17.36 -12.37 4.96
CA LEU A 542 18.12 -13.48 5.52
C LEU A 542 17.78 -14.84 4.89
N GLY A 543 16.85 -14.89 3.93
CA GLY A 543 16.44 -16.09 3.21
C GLY A 543 15.48 -17.01 3.98
N GLY A 544 14.82 -16.49 5.02
CA GLY A 544 13.70 -17.17 5.70
C GLY A 544 12.38 -17.07 4.94
N PRO A 545 11.26 -17.47 5.58
CA PRO A 545 9.91 -17.20 5.07
C PRO A 545 9.72 -15.71 4.77
N ASP A 546 8.92 -15.41 3.74
CA ASP A 546 8.52 -14.02 3.46
C ASP A 546 7.91 -13.36 4.72
N ILE A 547 8.21 -12.09 4.91
CA ILE A 547 7.77 -11.31 6.05
C ILE A 547 6.40 -10.71 5.72
N LEU A 548 5.40 -10.95 6.57
CA LEU A 548 4.12 -10.25 6.49
C LEU A 548 4.30 -8.86 7.11
N VAL A 549 4.37 -7.84 6.27
CA VAL A 549 4.54 -6.44 6.66
C VAL A 549 3.17 -5.79 6.79
N LEU A 550 3.03 -4.92 7.80
CA LEU A 550 1.82 -4.13 8.05
C LEU A 550 2.18 -2.64 8.09
N ASN A 551 1.40 -1.83 7.36
CA ASN A 551 1.46 -0.37 7.45
C ASN A 551 0.34 0.14 8.37
N GLY A 552 0.56 0.09 9.68
CA GLY A 552 -0.43 0.51 10.67
C GLY A 552 0.04 0.35 12.13
N PRO A 553 -0.80 0.72 13.11
CA PRO A 553 -2.15 1.26 12.92
C PRO A 553 -2.11 2.70 12.39
N THR A 554 -2.73 2.98 11.24
CA THR A 554 -2.75 4.35 10.70
C THR A 554 -3.85 5.19 11.35
N VAL A 555 -3.68 6.52 11.36
CA VAL A 555 -4.72 7.50 11.72
C VAL A 555 -4.82 8.65 10.72
N GLU A 556 -3.80 8.78 9.86
CA GLU A 556 -3.76 9.78 8.80
C GLU A 556 -4.55 9.31 7.57
N PRO A 557 -5.09 10.23 6.75
CA PRO A 557 -5.80 9.87 5.53
C PRO A 557 -5.01 8.94 4.62
N GLN A 558 -5.58 7.78 4.28
CA GLN A 558 -5.04 6.78 3.37
C GLN A 558 -5.89 6.73 2.09
N PRO A 559 -5.31 6.43 0.92
CA PRO A 559 -6.09 6.12 -0.27
C PRO A 559 -7.05 4.97 0.02
N TYR A 560 -8.28 5.09 -0.48
CA TYR A 560 -9.24 3.98 -0.51
C TYR A 560 -8.57 2.70 -1.07
N PRO A 561 -9.04 1.51 -0.66
CA PRO A 561 -8.65 0.26 -1.29
C PRO A 561 -8.78 0.33 -2.81
N SER A 562 -7.80 -0.24 -3.50
CA SER A 562 -7.77 -0.24 -4.97
C SER A 562 -9.05 -0.88 -5.53
N ASP A 563 -9.85 -0.07 -6.22
CA ASP A 563 -11.16 -0.47 -6.71
C ASP A 563 -11.07 -0.98 -8.15
N VAL A 564 -12.04 -1.78 -8.56
CA VAL A 564 -12.26 -2.00 -9.99
C VAL A 564 -12.84 -0.70 -10.54
N PRO A 565 -12.21 -0.07 -11.54
CA PRO A 565 -12.74 1.16 -12.08
C PRO A 565 -14.12 0.86 -12.67
N PRO A 566 -15.13 1.71 -12.44
CA PRO A 566 -16.45 1.48 -13.00
C PRO A 566 -16.33 1.44 -14.53
N ILE A 567 -16.55 0.26 -15.13
CA ILE A 567 -16.83 0.16 -16.55
C ILE A 567 -18.23 0.74 -16.71
N GLY A 568 -18.28 2.01 -17.09
CA GLY A 568 -19.54 2.70 -17.37
C GLY A 568 -20.31 2.03 -18.52
N SER A 569 -21.46 2.61 -18.86
CA SER A 569 -22.25 2.19 -20.02
C SER A 569 -21.38 2.07 -21.28
N VAL A 570 -21.36 0.90 -21.91
CA VAL A 570 -20.64 0.70 -23.18
C VAL A 570 -21.53 1.13 -24.33
N ALA A 571 -21.12 2.15 -25.07
CA ALA A 571 -21.73 2.56 -26.33
C ALA A 571 -21.17 1.72 -27.49
N LEU A 572 -22.04 1.32 -28.40
CA LEU A 572 -21.71 0.47 -29.54
C LEU A 572 -22.06 1.22 -30.84
N GLU A 573 -21.11 1.32 -31.76
CA GLU A 573 -21.32 1.91 -33.09
C GLU A 573 -20.79 0.99 -34.19
N TRP A 574 -21.68 0.59 -35.11
CA TRP A 574 -21.29 -0.13 -36.32
C TRP A 574 -20.70 0.83 -37.35
N LEU A 575 -19.43 0.64 -37.69
CA LEU A 575 -18.75 1.47 -38.68
C LEU A 575 -19.13 1.01 -40.09
N LEU A 576 -20.15 1.67 -40.65
CA LEU A 576 -20.74 1.32 -41.95
C LEU A 576 -19.68 1.19 -43.06
N GLY A 577 -19.71 0.06 -43.77
CA GLY A 577 -18.83 -0.20 -44.91
C GLY A 577 -17.44 -0.73 -44.57
N THR A 578 -17.12 -0.92 -43.29
CA THR A 578 -15.82 -1.46 -42.83
C THR A 578 -15.90 -2.91 -42.35
N GLY A 579 -17.03 -3.31 -41.75
CA GLY A 579 -17.15 -4.60 -41.03
C GLY A 579 -16.74 -4.51 -39.56
N ASP A 580 -16.39 -3.31 -39.08
CA ASP A 580 -15.91 -3.09 -37.74
C ASP A 580 -17.00 -2.57 -36.79
N LEU A 581 -16.82 -2.88 -35.50
CA LEU A 581 -17.59 -2.41 -34.37
C LEU A 581 -16.70 -1.53 -33.49
N ALA A 582 -17.13 -0.30 -33.24
CA ALA A 582 -16.53 0.57 -32.25
C ALA A 582 -17.25 0.42 -30.91
N LEU A 583 -16.48 0.14 -29.86
CA LEU A 583 -16.92 0.09 -28.48
C LEU A 583 -16.35 1.30 -27.74
N THR A 584 -17.21 2.13 -27.19
CA THR A 584 -16.81 3.31 -26.42
C THR A 584 -17.31 3.20 -24.99
N TRP A 585 -16.43 3.36 -24.01
CA TRP A 585 -16.79 3.37 -22.60
C TRP A 585 -15.93 4.36 -21.83
N ASN A 586 -16.46 4.81 -20.70
CA ASN A 586 -15.70 5.64 -19.77
C ASN A 586 -14.70 4.78 -19.00
N THR A 587 -13.45 5.23 -18.95
CA THR A 587 -12.36 4.56 -18.24
C THR A 587 -12.05 5.29 -16.94
N GLY A 588 -11.82 4.55 -15.86
CA GLY A 588 -11.09 5.07 -14.71
C GLY A 588 -9.66 5.48 -15.11
N ALA A 589 -9.17 6.61 -14.60
CA ALA A 589 -7.84 7.12 -14.89
C ALA A 589 -6.74 6.24 -14.29
N GLY A 590 -5.70 5.93 -15.07
CA GLY A 590 -4.54 5.14 -14.62
C GLY A 590 -4.75 3.62 -14.61
N TYR A 591 -5.89 3.13 -15.10
CA TYR A 591 -6.19 1.70 -15.23
C TYR A 591 -5.85 1.18 -16.62
N VAL A 592 -5.53 -0.11 -16.74
CA VAL A 592 -5.32 -0.79 -18.01
C VAL A 592 -6.49 -1.75 -18.24
N TYR A 593 -7.06 -1.74 -19.43
CA TYR A 593 -8.16 -2.61 -19.80
C TYR A 593 -7.76 -3.51 -20.96
N ALA A 594 -8.42 -4.67 -21.03
CA ALA A 594 -8.42 -5.53 -22.20
C ALA A 594 -9.86 -5.72 -22.71
N LEU A 595 -10.01 -5.65 -24.03
CA LEU A 595 -11.17 -6.16 -24.73
C LEU A 595 -10.92 -7.63 -25.00
N GLN A 596 -11.81 -8.49 -24.49
CA GLN A 596 -11.79 -9.91 -24.77
C GLN A 596 -13.02 -10.29 -25.58
N ASN A 597 -12.86 -11.32 -26.41
CA ASN A 597 -13.96 -11.88 -27.18
C ASN A 597 -14.08 -13.40 -27.00
N LYS A 598 -15.26 -13.93 -27.32
CA LYS A 598 -15.48 -15.37 -27.50
C LYS A 598 -16.67 -15.64 -28.42
N THR A 599 -16.73 -16.84 -28.99
CA THR A 599 -17.75 -17.24 -29.97
C THR A 599 -18.97 -17.95 -29.36
N ASN A 600 -18.91 -18.34 -28.09
CA ASN A 600 -20.00 -19.02 -27.38
C ASN A 600 -19.99 -18.67 -25.88
N LEU A 601 -21.17 -18.43 -25.28
CA LEU A 601 -21.31 -18.19 -23.84
C LEU A 601 -21.12 -19.47 -23.00
N VAL A 602 -21.45 -20.64 -23.54
CA VAL A 602 -21.54 -21.90 -22.78
C VAL A 602 -20.27 -22.74 -22.80
N ASP A 603 -19.41 -22.58 -23.81
CA ASP A 603 -18.16 -23.33 -23.99
C ASP A 603 -17.02 -22.39 -24.42
N GLY A 604 -15.81 -22.59 -23.89
CA GLY A 604 -14.58 -21.89 -24.30
C GLY A 604 -14.08 -20.81 -23.33
N LEU A 605 -12.76 -20.61 -23.31
CA LEU A 605 -12.11 -19.50 -22.60
C LEU A 605 -12.32 -18.19 -23.37
N TRP A 606 -12.28 -17.06 -22.66
CA TRP A 606 -12.20 -15.75 -23.29
C TRP A 606 -10.82 -15.57 -23.92
N GLU A 607 -10.76 -15.00 -25.12
CA GLU A 607 -9.53 -14.69 -25.84
C GLU A 607 -9.30 -13.18 -25.87
N ASP A 608 -8.05 -12.76 -25.77
CA ASP A 608 -7.67 -11.34 -25.86
C ASP A 608 -7.85 -10.84 -27.31
N ASP A 609 -8.65 -9.79 -27.47
CA ASP A 609 -8.83 -9.09 -28.74
C ASP A 609 -7.84 -7.91 -28.81
N THR A 610 -7.98 -6.98 -27.87
CA THR A 610 -7.14 -5.78 -27.75
C THR A 610 -6.76 -5.59 -26.30
N THR A 611 -5.47 -5.60 -25.99
CA THR A 611 -4.92 -5.38 -24.64
C THR A 611 -4.21 -4.04 -24.54
N GLY A 612 -3.86 -3.63 -23.32
CA GLY A 612 -3.09 -2.43 -23.05
C GLY A 612 -3.88 -1.14 -23.24
N ILE A 613 -5.21 -1.18 -23.15
CA ILE A 613 -6.08 -0.02 -23.36
C ILE A 613 -5.96 0.87 -22.11
N TRP A 614 -5.24 1.99 -22.23
CA TRP A 614 -4.96 2.87 -21.10
C TRP A 614 -6.14 3.79 -20.78
N GLY A 615 -6.57 3.76 -19.52
CA GLY A 615 -7.64 4.58 -19.00
C GLY A 615 -7.17 6.00 -18.68
N THR A 616 -7.85 6.98 -19.26
CA THR A 616 -7.51 8.41 -19.12
C THR A 616 -8.41 9.14 -18.12
N GLY A 617 -9.42 8.47 -17.55
CA GLY A 617 -10.48 9.14 -16.78
C GLY A 617 -11.64 9.62 -17.66
N GLY A 618 -11.62 9.26 -18.94
CA GLY A 618 -12.59 9.67 -19.95
C GLY A 618 -12.97 8.53 -20.88
N ASP A 619 -13.70 8.86 -21.94
CA ASP A 619 -14.17 7.87 -22.91
C ASP A 619 -13.02 7.39 -23.79
N VAL A 620 -12.89 6.07 -23.91
CA VAL A 620 -11.99 5.40 -24.85
C VAL A 620 -12.81 4.61 -25.85
N THR A 621 -12.44 4.70 -27.13
CA THR A 621 -13.03 3.93 -28.21
C THR A 621 -12.05 2.88 -28.73
N VAL A 622 -12.45 1.61 -28.72
CA VAL A 622 -11.72 0.51 -29.35
C VAL A 622 -12.54 -0.02 -30.52
N THR A 623 -11.87 -0.20 -31.66
CA THR A 623 -12.48 -0.75 -32.87
C THR A 623 -12.01 -2.18 -33.07
N THR A 624 -12.94 -3.12 -33.18
CA THR A 624 -12.67 -4.54 -33.48
C THR A 624 -13.42 -4.96 -34.73
N THR A 625 -12.82 -5.86 -35.52
CA THR A 625 -13.45 -6.40 -36.73
C THR A 625 -14.38 -7.55 -36.35
N VAL A 626 -15.65 -7.46 -36.74
CA VAL A 626 -16.66 -8.47 -36.41
C VAL A 626 -16.96 -9.31 -37.65
N ASP A 627 -16.77 -10.62 -37.56
CA ASP A 627 -17.29 -11.55 -38.57
C ASP A 627 -18.81 -11.65 -38.43
N GLN A 628 -19.54 -11.03 -39.36
CA GLN A 628 -21.01 -11.05 -39.40
C GLN A 628 -21.61 -12.47 -39.55
N ALA A 629 -20.79 -13.48 -39.87
CA ALA A 629 -21.21 -14.87 -39.95
C ALA A 629 -21.18 -15.61 -38.60
N GLN A 630 -20.59 -15.03 -37.55
CA GLN A 630 -20.49 -15.64 -36.22
C GLN A 630 -21.07 -14.75 -35.12
N SER A 631 -21.65 -15.37 -34.08
CA SER A 631 -22.00 -14.63 -32.86
C SER A 631 -20.75 -14.45 -32.03
N LEU A 632 -20.28 -13.21 -31.91
CA LEU A 632 -19.14 -12.83 -31.06
C LEU A 632 -19.67 -12.10 -29.82
N PHE A 633 -19.22 -12.54 -28.65
CA PHE A 633 -19.47 -11.91 -27.36
C PHE A 633 -18.21 -11.17 -26.97
N TYR A 634 -18.37 -9.94 -26.49
CA TYR A 634 -17.27 -9.12 -26.02
C TYR A 634 -17.44 -8.83 -24.53
N ARG A 635 -16.33 -8.74 -23.81
CA ARG A 635 -16.28 -8.16 -22.47
C ARG A 635 -15.07 -7.25 -22.37
N ILE A 636 -15.22 -6.22 -21.54
CA ILE A 636 -14.10 -5.39 -21.11
C ILE A 636 -13.71 -5.93 -19.73
N ILE A 637 -12.42 -6.19 -19.55
CA ILE A 637 -11.85 -6.54 -18.26
C ILE A 637 -10.76 -5.54 -17.90
N LEU A 638 -10.45 -5.46 -16.61
CA LEU A 638 -9.19 -4.89 -16.16
C LEU A 638 -8.06 -5.88 -16.49
N GLU A 639 -6.94 -5.37 -16.98
CA GLU A 639 -5.74 -6.16 -17.31
C GLU A 639 -4.79 -6.31 -16.11
#